data_AF-A0A3Q3LMZ6-F1
#
_entry.id   AF-A0A3Q3LMZ6-F1
#
_cell.length_a   1.000
_cell.length_b   1.000
_cell.length_c   1.000
_cell.angle_alpha   90.00
_cell.angle_beta   90.00
_cell.angle_gamma   90.00
#
_symmetry.space_group_name_H-M   'P 1'
#
loop_
_entity.id
_entity.type
_entity.pdbx_description
1 polymer ?
#
loop_
_entity_poly.entity_id
_entity_poly.type
_entity_poly.pdbx_seq_one_letter_code
_entity_poly.pdbx_strand_id
1 'polypeptide(L)'
;MNLDNLSREKLSDLREQYKRKCKDSEKKEEIKDIDKQLSNSSLGTEHFFREMGQIYEASLSLPETSPSRQQLKHLPKLCAELLRDGFPLELVDGDASNIPLRWVSDVLAQLSDLVSPQNKILVVTVLGVQSTGKSTLLNTMFGVQFAVSSGRCTRGAFMLLLRINEDVKKVLNCDFMVIIDTEGLKSPELAQLDDSYEHDNELATLVVGLSDITIINIAMENSTEMKDILQIVVHAFLRMKEVGKKPKCQFVHQNVSDVSAHEKNSRDRKILFQQLNEMTQAAAKMEKKEEYKSFTDVMEYSPDTGNWYVPGLWNGNPPMAPVNAGYSEAVYEFKKNIIQLLGSCKSSANKILDFTEWMTSLWRAVKHENFIFSFRNSLVADAYMRLCTEFNKWEWEFKKDMYTWVTNAETRISNFGTAATTSETSDIRKLLMDLKTEACLVLSNGETKLVDNLTQYFTQTEGHVCLVERYKADFENSAKSLGKEMKSSVFHQLEAAADIRQGQTEVDRIKQDHTKEIEKAVCALIDECRKRNVQMTDDELDKEFEKMWNETLKKLSFSEQKATDVFSSVSHYLRMNLSHKGSHAHQLLNQKKLRDCGLEPFKYTAEGYVKRRLRKFFNLQDYTMAVQNLADSIIDACTQFVTEKQERKTNYHETYIQDILHMIDERLQNNQDLNPGTEFEVSLKQHICGAAARHFQKMHEDFLQVNDPYRCLTKNKEKFRADFKDVFHERDQCQKKAEEFTNQCLKPAVEDFLNRFLGTSIVDEMLKIQDKFGTRMSLQFSILQDLLSQGKFEKYVSYISSYEEYVKNWILDQIENHFSDGSKMSEFEDQHLQSSISSINDAIKKAKMKNSSSLKTFVENICKLLGDKLVISQDALGAFMILNTADPEQFAHCLTVSLSEMGQALKEQFKESDIQRKQNKLHLKPQTELFNRLIGCGKQCPFCKAPCDAGGTNHEEHQASLHRPIGLGRYRWFMTGKLSTDICSSLVNSNVNFSCDKTLFHPYKCYREIFPDWKIVSDVSLEASDYWKYVMTKFNDRFAKEYNAKPAKIPKVWKDIKLKQAEESLKVSFFIK
;
A
#
# COMPACT_ATOMS: atom_id res chain seq x y z
N MET A 1 50.78 -30.06 15.17
CA MET A 1 49.80 -30.60 14.20
C MET A 1 50.12 -30.02 12.83
N ASN A 2 50.11 -30.86 11.79
CA ASN A 2 50.56 -30.56 10.42
C ASN A 2 49.39 -30.11 9.50
N LEU A 3 48.41 -29.40 10.07
CA LEU A 3 47.12 -29.08 9.42
C LEU A 3 47.30 -28.29 8.12
N ASP A 4 48.18 -27.28 8.14
CA ASP A 4 48.48 -26.47 6.96
C ASP A 4 49.05 -27.31 5.81
N ASN A 5 49.84 -28.36 6.09
CA ASN A 5 50.42 -29.21 5.06
C ASN A 5 49.37 -30.15 4.44
N LEU A 6 48.48 -30.72 5.26
CA LEU A 6 47.36 -31.55 4.79
C LEU A 6 46.34 -30.75 3.98
N SER A 7 46.00 -29.54 4.44
CA SER A 7 45.14 -28.63 3.68
C SER A 7 45.82 -28.18 2.38
N ARG A 8 47.13 -27.91 2.37
CA ARG A 8 47.87 -27.54 1.14
C ARG A 8 47.87 -28.63 0.07
N GLU A 9 48.07 -29.90 0.42
CA GLU A 9 48.02 -31.01 -0.54
C GLU A 9 46.63 -31.12 -1.18
N LYS A 10 45.58 -31.15 -0.36
CA LYS A 10 44.19 -31.25 -0.84
C LYS A 10 43.76 -30.02 -1.65
N LEU A 11 44.15 -28.82 -1.23
CA LEU A 11 43.90 -27.58 -1.97
C LEU A 11 44.68 -27.52 -3.29
N SER A 12 45.89 -28.10 -3.36
CA SER A 12 46.68 -28.18 -4.58
C SER A 12 45.98 -29.04 -5.63
N ASP A 13 45.53 -30.23 -5.25
CA ASP A 13 44.81 -31.15 -6.14
C ASP A 13 43.51 -30.53 -6.66
N LEU A 14 42.73 -29.91 -5.77
CA LEU A 14 41.49 -29.23 -6.14
C LEU A 14 41.74 -28.01 -7.06
N ARG A 15 42.80 -27.23 -6.82
CA ARG A 15 43.19 -26.11 -7.71
C ARG A 15 43.65 -26.59 -9.09
N GLU A 16 44.30 -27.74 -9.16
CA GLU A 16 44.70 -28.32 -10.45
C GLU A 16 43.49 -28.84 -11.23
N GLN A 17 42.52 -29.48 -10.56
CA GLN A 17 41.24 -29.86 -11.16
C GLN A 17 40.45 -28.63 -11.64
N TYR A 18 40.41 -27.56 -10.84
CA TYR A 18 39.79 -26.29 -11.21
C TYR A 18 40.41 -25.72 -12.50
N LYS A 19 41.75 -25.63 -12.55
CA LYS A 19 42.48 -25.14 -13.75
C LYS A 19 42.26 -26.00 -14.99
N ARG A 20 42.12 -27.32 -14.85
CA ARG A 20 41.83 -28.22 -15.97
C ARG A 20 40.41 -28.01 -16.49
N LYS A 21 39.42 -27.88 -15.60
CA LYS A 21 38.01 -27.71 -15.98
C LYS A 21 37.67 -26.32 -16.49
N CYS A 22 38.36 -25.26 -16.03
CA CYS A 22 38.19 -23.90 -16.58
C CYS A 22 38.58 -23.75 -18.06
N LYS A 23 39.27 -24.73 -18.66
CA LYS A 23 39.61 -24.72 -20.09
C LYS A 23 38.44 -25.17 -21.00
N ASP A 24 37.40 -25.78 -20.44
CA ASP A 24 36.16 -26.16 -21.15
C ASP A 24 35.02 -25.20 -20.75
N SER A 25 34.49 -24.43 -21.70
CA SER A 25 33.49 -23.38 -21.45
C SER A 25 32.09 -23.90 -21.11
N GLU A 26 31.82 -25.20 -21.31
CA GLU A 26 30.49 -25.83 -21.11
C GLU A 26 30.25 -26.37 -19.68
N LYS A 27 31.25 -26.38 -18.78
CA LYS A 27 31.16 -27.04 -17.46
C LYS A 27 31.05 -26.10 -16.26
N LYS A 28 30.21 -25.07 -16.33
CA LYS A 28 30.05 -24.06 -15.25
C LYS A 28 29.60 -24.64 -13.90
N GLU A 29 28.73 -25.65 -13.89
CA GLU A 29 28.23 -26.32 -12.66
C GLU A 29 29.35 -27.08 -11.93
N GLU A 30 30.18 -27.83 -12.66
CA GLU A 30 31.30 -28.59 -12.06
C GLU A 30 32.38 -27.67 -11.50
N ILE A 31 32.58 -26.49 -12.09
CA ILE A 31 33.50 -25.45 -11.59
C ILE A 31 32.98 -24.90 -10.25
N LYS A 32 31.68 -24.65 -10.13
CA LYS A 32 31.05 -24.21 -8.87
C LYS A 32 31.20 -25.25 -7.75
N ASP A 33 31.05 -26.54 -8.06
CA ASP A 33 31.21 -27.60 -7.05
C ASP A 33 32.66 -27.71 -6.56
N ILE A 34 33.64 -27.58 -7.47
CA ILE A 34 35.06 -27.55 -7.08
C ILE A 34 35.40 -26.32 -6.24
N ASP A 35 34.86 -25.14 -6.57
CA ASP A 35 35.03 -23.93 -5.73
C ASP A 35 34.46 -24.11 -4.33
N LYS A 36 33.29 -24.76 -4.21
CA LYS A 36 32.70 -25.10 -2.91
C LYS A 36 33.58 -26.07 -2.13
N GLN A 37 34.16 -27.07 -2.80
CA GLN A 37 35.10 -28.02 -2.18
C GLN A 37 36.42 -27.35 -1.76
N LEU A 38 36.92 -26.39 -2.54
CA LEU A 38 38.09 -25.58 -2.19
C LEU A 38 37.85 -24.76 -0.93
N SER A 39 36.69 -24.10 -0.84
CA SER A 39 36.28 -23.34 0.35
C SER A 39 36.15 -24.23 1.59
N ASN A 40 35.43 -25.36 1.47
CA ASN A 40 35.21 -26.30 2.58
C ASN A 40 36.48 -27.04 3.04
N SER A 41 37.53 -27.08 2.23
CA SER A 41 38.79 -27.76 2.55
C SER A 41 39.83 -26.83 3.21
N SER A 42 39.51 -25.55 3.37
CA SER A 42 40.36 -24.56 4.04
C SER A 42 40.09 -24.56 5.56
N LEU A 43 40.93 -25.26 6.32
CA LEU A 43 40.82 -25.35 7.78
C LEU A 43 41.95 -24.56 8.45
N GLY A 44 41.60 -23.53 9.21
CA GLY A 44 42.52 -22.72 10.01
C GLY A 44 42.13 -22.64 11.49
N THR A 45 42.96 -21.97 12.30
CA THR A 45 42.77 -21.84 13.76
C THR A 45 41.46 -21.14 14.14
N GLU A 46 40.97 -20.23 13.30
CA GLU A 46 39.71 -19.52 13.45
C GLU A 46 38.51 -20.46 13.57
N HIS A 47 38.51 -21.59 12.83
CA HIS A 47 37.42 -22.56 12.87
C HIS A 47 37.32 -23.25 14.25
N PHE A 48 38.46 -23.52 14.88
CA PHE A 48 38.50 -24.11 16.23
C PHE A 48 38.04 -23.13 17.30
N PHE A 49 38.39 -21.84 17.17
CA PHE A 49 37.91 -20.81 18.08
C PHE A 49 36.40 -20.59 17.95
N ARG A 50 35.88 -20.62 16.72
CA ARG A 50 34.44 -20.56 16.46
C ARG A 50 33.70 -21.73 17.11
N GLU A 51 34.17 -22.96 16.92
CA GLU A 51 33.57 -24.16 17.53
C GLU A 51 33.64 -24.11 19.07
N MET A 52 34.76 -23.64 19.63
CA MET A 52 34.91 -23.43 21.08
C MET A 52 33.86 -22.46 21.63
N GLY A 53 33.62 -21.33 20.94
CA GLY A 53 32.59 -20.36 21.31
C GLY A 53 31.18 -20.94 21.23
N GLN A 54 30.87 -21.68 20.17
CA GLN A 54 29.56 -22.33 20.01
C GLN A 54 29.29 -23.40 21.09
N ILE A 55 30.30 -24.22 21.42
CA ILE A 55 30.21 -25.21 22.51
C ILE A 55 29.96 -24.51 23.85
N TYR A 56 30.66 -23.39 24.09
CA TYR A 56 30.45 -22.60 25.30
C TYR A 56 29.02 -22.05 25.37
N GLU A 57 28.53 -21.38 24.33
CA GLU A 57 27.18 -20.81 24.32
C GLU A 57 26.08 -21.88 24.44
N ALA A 58 26.24 -23.02 23.76
CA ALA A 58 25.34 -24.15 23.91
C ALA A 58 25.30 -24.67 25.37
N SER A 59 26.46 -24.72 26.04
CA SER A 59 26.54 -25.16 27.44
C SER A 59 25.76 -24.26 28.41
N LEU A 60 25.57 -22.98 28.08
CA LEU A 60 24.83 -22.03 28.92
C LEU A 60 23.32 -22.29 28.94
N SER A 61 22.81 -23.08 28.00
CA SER A 61 21.43 -23.57 28.00
C SER A 61 21.19 -24.67 29.03
N LEU A 62 22.25 -25.28 29.58
CA LEU A 62 22.17 -26.29 30.63
C LEU A 62 22.05 -25.63 32.03
N PRO A 63 21.46 -26.33 33.03
CA PRO A 63 21.43 -25.85 34.42
C PRO A 63 22.83 -25.56 34.97
N GLU A 64 22.96 -24.58 35.87
CA GLU A 64 24.25 -24.19 36.46
C GLU A 64 24.97 -25.30 37.24
N THR A 65 24.22 -26.29 37.70
CA THR A 65 24.70 -27.48 38.41
C THR A 65 25.19 -28.59 37.47
N SER A 66 25.03 -28.44 36.14
CA SER A 66 25.48 -29.44 35.16
C SER A 66 27.01 -29.56 35.14
N PRO A 67 27.57 -30.78 35.26
CA PRO A 67 29.02 -31.01 35.15
C PRO A 67 29.61 -30.52 33.84
N SER A 68 28.89 -30.70 32.72
CA SER A 68 29.33 -30.24 31.38
C SER A 68 29.42 -28.72 31.31
N ARG A 69 28.47 -27.99 31.92
CA ARG A 69 28.54 -26.52 31.99
C ARG A 69 29.69 -26.07 32.88
N GLN A 70 29.91 -26.72 34.03
CA GLN A 70 31.05 -26.39 34.91
C GLN A 70 32.39 -26.62 34.24
N GLN A 71 32.54 -27.72 33.49
CA GLN A 71 33.75 -28.01 32.74
C GLN A 71 34.05 -26.94 31.70
N LEU A 72 33.04 -26.39 31.00
CA LEU A 72 33.25 -25.46 29.89
C LEU A 72 33.33 -23.98 30.31
N LYS A 73 33.10 -23.64 31.59
CA LYS A 73 33.16 -22.26 32.11
C LYS A 73 34.51 -21.56 31.94
N HIS A 74 35.61 -22.30 31.77
CA HIS A 74 36.95 -21.74 31.65
C HIS A 74 37.34 -21.34 30.20
N LEU A 75 36.54 -21.71 29.19
CA LEU A 75 36.85 -21.45 27.78
C LEU A 75 36.99 -19.95 27.45
N PRO A 76 36.13 -19.04 27.94
CA PRO A 76 36.31 -17.60 27.67
C PRO A 76 37.64 -17.06 28.20
N LYS A 77 38.09 -17.56 29.36
CA LYS A 77 39.37 -17.17 29.95
C LYS A 77 40.56 -17.64 29.11
N LEU A 78 40.53 -18.89 28.64
CA LEU A 78 41.55 -19.42 27.74
C LEU A 78 41.65 -18.60 26.44
N CYS A 79 40.50 -18.26 25.86
CA CYS A 79 40.47 -17.43 24.65
C CYS A 79 40.97 -16.00 24.92
N ALA A 80 40.67 -15.42 26.09
CA ALA A 80 41.20 -14.12 26.50
C ALA A 80 42.74 -14.13 26.65
N GLU A 81 43.32 -15.22 27.16
CA GLU A 81 44.78 -15.42 27.21
C GLU A 81 45.39 -15.47 25.80
N LEU A 82 44.76 -16.20 24.88
CA LEU A 82 45.20 -16.26 23.47
C LEU A 82 45.10 -14.91 22.77
N LEU A 83 44.02 -14.16 22.99
CA LEU A 83 43.86 -12.81 22.46
C LEU A 83 44.93 -11.86 22.99
N ARG A 84 45.29 -11.97 24.28
CA ARG A 84 46.39 -11.19 24.88
C ARG A 84 47.76 -11.53 24.27
N ASP A 85 47.96 -12.78 23.88
CA ASP A 85 49.20 -13.25 23.26
C ASP A 85 49.26 -12.92 21.75
N GLY A 86 48.24 -12.24 21.20
CA GLY A 86 48.23 -11.70 19.85
C GLY A 86 47.53 -12.60 18.82
N PHE A 87 46.78 -13.60 19.24
CA PHE A 87 45.95 -14.40 18.33
C PHE A 87 44.65 -13.66 17.96
N PRO A 88 44.23 -13.66 16.69
CA PRO A 88 43.00 -13.00 16.27
C PRO A 88 41.76 -13.74 16.79
N LEU A 89 40.82 -12.99 17.35
CA LEU A 89 39.50 -13.45 17.77
C LEU A 89 38.46 -13.04 16.72
N GLU A 90 37.60 -13.96 16.32
CA GLU A 90 36.47 -13.66 15.47
C GLU A 90 35.40 -12.86 16.24
N LEU A 91 35.14 -11.65 15.78
CA LEU A 91 34.13 -10.73 16.32
C LEU A 91 32.78 -10.93 15.62
N VAL A 92 32.77 -10.99 14.30
CA VAL A 92 31.56 -11.23 13.49
C VAL A 92 31.76 -12.53 12.72
N ASP A 93 30.83 -13.47 12.85
CA ASP A 93 30.80 -14.69 12.02
C ASP A 93 30.25 -14.31 10.64
N GLY A 94 31.12 -14.38 9.61
CA GLY A 94 30.75 -14.06 8.23
C GLY A 94 29.87 -15.09 7.53
N ASP A 95 29.59 -16.24 8.15
CA ASP A 95 28.72 -17.29 7.62
C ASP A 95 27.31 -17.22 8.17
N ALA A 96 27.21 -16.84 9.45
CA ALA A 96 25.94 -16.63 10.14
C ALA A 96 25.48 -15.17 10.12
N SER A 97 26.31 -14.23 9.63
CA SER A 97 26.08 -12.79 9.69
C SER A 97 25.70 -12.33 11.10
N ASN A 98 26.39 -12.87 12.10
CA ASN A 98 26.04 -12.70 13.51
C ASN A 98 27.26 -12.54 14.43
N ILE A 99 27.10 -11.75 15.50
CA ILE A 99 28.04 -11.74 16.62
C ILE A 99 27.53 -12.71 17.69
N PRO A 100 28.32 -13.71 18.12
CA PRO A 100 28.03 -14.49 19.31
C PRO A 100 28.28 -13.60 20.54
N LEU A 101 27.33 -12.69 20.81
CA LEU A 101 27.46 -11.59 21.77
C LEU A 101 27.88 -12.10 23.15
N ARG A 102 27.39 -13.26 23.56
CA ARG A 102 27.65 -13.81 24.89
C ARG A 102 29.07 -14.33 24.98
N TRP A 103 29.51 -15.12 23.99
CA TRP A 103 30.90 -15.55 23.87
C TRP A 103 31.87 -14.37 23.85
N VAL A 104 31.69 -13.41 22.94
CA VAL A 104 32.61 -12.28 22.80
C VAL A 104 32.63 -11.41 24.06
N SER A 105 31.46 -11.13 24.66
CA SER A 105 31.39 -10.33 25.89
C SER A 105 32.08 -11.02 27.07
N ASP A 106 31.91 -12.33 27.22
CA ASP A 106 32.54 -13.10 28.30
C ASP A 106 34.06 -13.18 28.10
N VAL A 107 34.54 -13.31 26.85
CA VAL A 107 35.99 -13.25 26.53
C VAL A 107 36.57 -11.86 26.85
N LEU A 108 35.89 -10.78 26.45
CA LEU A 108 36.34 -9.41 26.72
C LEU A 108 36.30 -9.06 28.22
N ALA A 109 35.31 -9.58 28.96
CA ALA A 109 35.25 -9.45 30.41
C ALA A 109 36.44 -10.14 31.09
N GLN A 110 36.74 -11.39 30.70
CA GLN A 110 37.93 -12.11 31.19
C GLN A 110 39.23 -11.40 30.81
N LEU A 111 39.31 -10.84 29.59
CA LEU A 111 40.46 -10.04 29.16
C LEU A 111 40.63 -8.80 30.03
N SER A 112 39.55 -8.08 30.32
CA SER A 112 39.58 -6.90 31.21
C SER A 112 40.11 -7.26 32.60
N ASP A 113 39.71 -8.40 33.15
CA ASP A 113 40.23 -8.90 34.43
C ASP A 113 41.73 -9.26 34.35
N LEU A 114 42.18 -9.87 33.25
CA LEU A 114 43.57 -10.26 33.03
C LEU A 114 44.53 -9.08 32.86
N VAL A 115 44.07 -7.94 32.35
CA VAL A 115 44.90 -6.75 32.08
C VAL A 115 44.63 -5.58 33.04
N SER A 116 43.71 -5.74 33.99
CA SER A 116 43.41 -4.73 35.02
C SER A 116 44.66 -4.39 35.87
N PRO A 117 44.96 -3.11 36.15
CA PRO A 117 44.17 -1.90 35.85
C PRO A 117 44.47 -1.22 34.51
N GLN A 118 45.36 -1.79 33.69
CA GLN A 118 45.81 -1.23 32.40
C GLN A 118 44.87 -1.68 31.27
N ASN A 119 43.64 -1.21 31.23
CA ASN A 119 42.62 -1.70 30.30
C ASN A 119 42.08 -0.66 29.31
N LYS A 120 42.83 0.42 29.06
CA LYS A 120 42.45 1.43 28.07
C LYS A 120 42.80 0.97 26.67
N ILE A 121 41.85 1.08 25.75
CA ILE A 121 42.01 0.66 24.36
C ILE A 121 41.73 1.77 23.36
N LEU A 122 42.34 1.65 22.19
CA LEU A 122 42.03 2.39 20.96
C LEU A 122 41.81 1.41 19.82
N VAL A 123 40.83 1.67 18.97
CA VAL A 123 40.38 0.73 17.93
C VAL A 123 40.68 1.29 16.54
N VAL A 124 41.41 0.51 15.73
CA VAL A 124 41.69 0.80 14.32
C VAL A 124 41.11 -0.31 13.47
N THR A 125 40.27 0.04 12.50
CA THR A 125 39.63 -0.93 11.60
C THR A 125 39.95 -0.60 10.16
N VAL A 126 40.13 -1.63 9.32
CA VAL A 126 40.19 -1.49 7.86
C VAL A 126 38.88 -1.95 7.22
N LEU A 127 38.40 -1.24 6.19
CA LEU A 127 37.24 -1.55 5.37
C LEU A 127 37.59 -1.41 3.89
N GLY A 128 36.94 -2.17 3.01
CA GLY A 128 37.17 -2.08 1.55
C GLY A 128 36.78 -3.35 0.81
N VAL A 129 36.73 -3.29 -0.53
CA VAL A 129 36.33 -4.42 -1.38
C VAL A 129 37.21 -5.65 -1.12
N GLN A 130 36.67 -6.83 -1.41
CA GLN A 130 37.45 -8.08 -1.41
C GLN A 130 38.71 -7.98 -2.28
N SER A 131 39.78 -8.63 -1.84
CA SER A 131 41.06 -8.72 -2.56
C SER A 131 41.79 -7.40 -2.82
N THR A 132 41.48 -6.33 -2.07
CA THR A 132 42.15 -5.02 -2.17
C THR A 132 43.43 -4.90 -1.32
N GLY A 133 43.84 -5.96 -0.61
CA GLY A 133 45.07 -5.96 0.20
C GLY A 133 44.91 -5.43 1.63
N LYS A 134 43.70 -5.45 2.21
CA LYS A 134 43.40 -5.00 3.58
C LYS A 134 44.28 -5.64 4.65
N SER A 135 44.22 -6.97 4.76
CA SER A 135 44.99 -7.74 5.76
C SER A 135 46.50 -7.59 5.50
N THR A 136 46.92 -7.49 4.23
CA THR A 136 48.32 -7.21 3.86
C THR A 136 48.79 -5.84 4.35
N LEU A 137 47.96 -4.81 4.22
CA LEU A 137 48.25 -3.46 4.72
C LEU A 137 48.41 -3.48 6.25
N LEU A 138 47.48 -4.12 6.98
CA LEU A 138 47.55 -4.23 8.44
C LEU A 138 48.77 -5.03 8.90
N ASN A 139 49.04 -6.18 8.28
CA ASN A 139 50.20 -7.03 8.59
C ASN A 139 51.51 -6.24 8.39
N THR A 140 51.63 -5.47 7.31
CA THR A 140 52.81 -4.64 7.05
C THR A 140 52.94 -3.49 8.05
N MET A 141 51.83 -2.84 8.38
CA MET A 141 51.84 -1.65 9.24
C MET A 141 52.13 -1.98 10.70
N PHE A 142 51.51 -3.04 11.23
CA PHE A 142 51.57 -3.38 12.64
C PHE A 142 52.37 -4.64 12.97
N GLY A 143 52.85 -5.38 11.97
CA GLY A 143 53.58 -6.65 12.20
C GLY A 143 52.66 -7.77 12.70
N VAL A 144 51.36 -7.69 12.41
CA VAL A 144 50.35 -8.67 12.80
C VAL A 144 50.26 -9.83 11.79
N GLN A 145 49.57 -10.90 12.17
CA GLN A 145 49.45 -12.13 11.39
C GLN A 145 47.98 -12.45 11.04
N PHE A 146 47.27 -11.51 10.41
CA PHE A 146 45.99 -11.85 9.78
C PHE A 146 46.20 -12.75 8.57
N ALA A 147 45.24 -13.64 8.31
CA ALA A 147 45.29 -14.55 7.17
C ALA A 147 45.26 -13.79 5.83
N VAL A 148 46.15 -14.17 4.89
CA VAL A 148 46.24 -13.58 3.54
C VAL A 148 46.13 -14.65 2.47
N SER A 149 45.26 -14.44 1.48
CA SER A 149 45.01 -15.34 0.34
C SER A 149 44.47 -14.53 -0.87
N SER A 150 44.36 -15.17 -2.03
CA SER A 150 43.87 -14.55 -3.28
C SER A 150 42.34 -14.61 -3.45
N GLY A 151 41.61 -15.26 -2.53
CA GLY A 151 40.13 -15.38 -2.50
C GLY A 151 39.49 -14.70 -1.28
N ARG A 152 38.26 -15.09 -0.87
CA ARG A 152 37.63 -14.59 0.39
C ARG A 152 38.41 -15.15 1.59
N CYS A 153 39.41 -14.39 2.05
CA CYS A 153 40.33 -14.81 3.12
C CYS A 153 39.72 -14.64 4.50
N THR A 154 38.97 -13.55 4.65
CA THR A 154 38.37 -13.10 5.90
C THR A 154 36.86 -13.17 5.69
N ARG A 155 36.17 -14.00 6.48
CA ARG A 155 34.70 -14.12 6.50
C ARG A 155 34.25 -13.49 7.83
N GLY A 156 33.53 -12.36 7.77
CA GLY A 156 33.16 -11.57 8.95
C GLY A 156 34.23 -10.57 9.41
N ALA A 157 34.43 -10.40 10.71
CA ALA A 157 35.40 -9.44 11.26
C ALA A 157 36.24 -10.09 12.36
N PHE A 158 37.55 -9.83 12.37
CA PHE A 158 38.50 -10.38 13.32
C PHE A 158 39.20 -9.26 14.08
N MET A 159 39.21 -9.35 15.40
CA MET A 159 39.90 -8.43 16.29
C MET A 159 41.19 -9.03 16.84
N LEU A 160 42.23 -8.20 16.94
CA LEU A 160 43.53 -8.57 17.51
C LEU A 160 43.97 -7.49 18.50
N LEU A 161 44.55 -7.90 19.63
CA LEU A 161 45.01 -7.00 20.68
C LEU A 161 46.53 -6.80 20.60
N LEU A 162 46.98 -5.55 20.49
CA LEU A 162 48.40 -5.18 20.50
C LEU A 162 48.75 -4.40 21.77
N ARG A 163 49.76 -4.86 22.49
CA ARG A 163 50.29 -4.12 23.65
C ARG A 163 51.13 -2.93 23.19
N ILE A 164 50.85 -1.75 23.73
CA ILE A 164 51.58 -0.53 23.39
C ILE A 164 52.82 -0.38 24.28
N ASN A 165 53.95 -0.05 23.67
CA ASN A 165 55.20 0.21 24.39
C ASN A 165 55.12 1.53 25.17
N GLU A 166 55.83 1.64 26.29
CA GLU A 166 55.77 2.77 27.23
C GLU A 166 56.07 4.14 26.59
N ASP A 167 56.94 4.18 25.57
CA ASP A 167 57.27 5.41 24.84
C ASP A 167 56.10 5.96 24.03
N VAL A 168 55.32 5.06 23.41
CA VAL A 168 54.16 5.40 22.58
C VAL A 168 52.91 5.61 23.45
N LYS A 169 52.84 4.92 24.59
CA LYS A 169 51.77 5.05 25.60
C LYS A 169 51.60 6.49 26.09
N LYS A 170 52.69 7.24 26.24
CA LYS A 170 52.68 8.66 26.61
C LYS A 170 52.02 9.56 25.56
N VAL A 171 52.11 9.18 24.29
CA VAL A 171 51.54 9.92 23.15
C VAL A 171 50.07 9.56 22.95
N LEU A 172 49.71 8.28 23.10
CA LEU A 172 48.36 7.77 22.81
C LEU A 172 47.42 7.72 24.03
N ASN A 173 47.93 7.86 25.26
CA ASN A 173 47.17 7.71 26.50
C ASN A 173 46.35 6.40 26.57
N CYS A 174 46.94 5.31 26.09
CA CYS A 174 46.27 4.03 25.86
C CYS A 174 47.20 2.85 26.17
N ASP A 175 46.67 1.75 26.73
CA ASP A 175 47.43 0.56 27.10
C ASP A 175 47.53 -0.45 25.95
N PHE A 176 46.45 -0.59 25.16
CA PHE A 176 46.37 -1.55 24.06
C PHE A 176 45.73 -0.95 22.80
N MET A 177 46.16 -1.39 21.63
CA MET A 177 45.51 -1.09 20.36
C MET A 177 44.78 -2.33 19.86
N VAL A 178 43.49 -2.20 19.59
CA VAL A 178 42.69 -3.24 18.95
C VAL A 178 42.70 -2.99 17.46
N ILE A 179 43.17 -3.97 16.70
CA ILE A 179 43.13 -3.95 15.23
C ILE A 179 41.98 -4.85 14.78
N ILE A 180 41.07 -4.32 13.96
CA ILE A 180 39.98 -5.09 13.38
C ILE A 180 40.22 -5.23 11.87
N ASP A 181 40.43 -6.46 11.42
CA ASP A 181 40.40 -6.83 10.00
C ASP A 181 38.99 -7.26 9.62
N THR A 182 38.52 -6.81 8.45
CA THR A 182 37.16 -7.05 7.99
C THR A 182 37.14 -7.84 6.71
N GLU A 183 36.05 -8.55 6.52
CA GLU A 183 35.67 -9.14 5.25
C GLU A 183 35.66 -8.09 4.13
N GLY A 184 35.96 -8.55 2.91
CA GLY A 184 35.76 -7.74 1.72
C GLY A 184 34.30 -7.50 1.42
N LEU A 185 33.90 -6.22 1.35
CA LEU A 185 32.60 -5.83 0.85
C LEU A 185 32.43 -6.30 -0.61
N LYS A 186 31.20 -6.62 -1.01
CA LYS A 186 30.81 -7.05 -2.37
C LYS A 186 31.55 -8.27 -2.90
N SER A 187 31.53 -9.36 -2.16
CA SER A 187 32.13 -10.62 -2.65
C SER A 187 31.37 -11.17 -3.87
N PRO A 188 32.06 -11.52 -4.98
CA PRO A 188 31.43 -12.08 -6.19
C PRO A 188 30.63 -13.37 -5.92
N GLU A 189 31.00 -14.10 -4.88
CA GLU A 189 30.35 -15.34 -4.44
C GLU A 189 29.04 -15.08 -3.70
N LEU A 190 28.90 -13.97 -2.96
CA LEU A 190 27.66 -13.57 -2.29
C LEU A 190 26.73 -12.77 -3.20
N ALA A 191 27.24 -12.13 -4.26
CA ALA A 191 26.43 -11.35 -5.21
C ALA A 191 25.34 -12.16 -5.97
N GLN A 192 25.35 -13.50 -5.85
CA GLN A 192 24.31 -14.40 -6.36
C GLN A 192 23.15 -14.64 -5.36
N LEU A 193 23.25 -14.17 -4.11
CA LEU A 193 22.23 -14.26 -3.07
C LEU A 193 21.51 -12.91 -2.94
N ASP A 194 20.18 -12.93 -2.81
CA ASP A 194 19.32 -11.72 -2.76
C ASP A 194 19.65 -10.77 -1.57
N ASP A 195 20.27 -11.27 -0.49
CA ASP A 195 20.47 -10.56 0.79
C ASP A 195 21.93 -10.12 1.07
N SER A 196 22.86 -10.25 0.11
CA SER A 196 24.30 -10.02 0.36
C SER A 196 24.67 -8.59 0.82
N TYR A 197 23.81 -7.61 0.53
CA TYR A 197 24.06 -6.20 0.77
C TYR A 197 23.68 -5.75 2.19
N GLU A 198 22.72 -6.43 2.81
CA GLU A 198 22.35 -6.18 4.21
C GLU A 198 23.53 -6.51 5.12
N HIS A 199 24.17 -7.66 4.87
CA HIS A 199 25.40 -8.08 5.55
C HIS A 199 26.53 -7.05 5.43
N ASP A 200 26.77 -6.53 4.22
CA ASP A 200 27.81 -5.51 3.99
C ASP A 200 27.54 -4.21 4.75
N ASN A 201 26.27 -3.76 4.78
CA ASN A 201 25.85 -2.55 5.49
C ASN A 201 25.89 -2.72 7.01
N GLU A 202 25.45 -3.86 7.53
CA GLU A 202 25.51 -4.20 8.95
C GLU A 202 26.96 -4.26 9.43
N LEU A 203 27.81 -4.98 8.69
CA LEU A 203 29.24 -5.11 8.98
C LEU A 203 29.92 -3.74 8.98
N ALA A 204 29.70 -2.93 7.93
CA ALA A 204 30.29 -1.60 7.83
C ALA A 204 29.83 -0.67 8.96
N THR A 205 28.53 -0.64 9.26
CA THR A 205 27.96 0.20 10.33
C THR A 205 28.52 -0.18 11.69
N LEU A 206 28.59 -1.48 11.98
CA LEU A 206 29.16 -2.00 13.21
C LEU A 206 30.63 -1.61 13.35
N VAL A 207 31.48 -1.97 12.38
CA VAL A 207 32.92 -1.77 12.54
C VAL A 207 33.32 -0.31 12.51
N VAL A 208 32.63 0.53 11.72
CA VAL A 208 32.78 1.99 11.78
C VAL A 208 32.44 2.52 13.17
N GLY A 209 31.33 2.06 13.76
CA GLY A 209 30.91 2.52 15.08
C GLY A 209 31.79 2.03 16.23
N LEU A 210 32.45 0.89 16.08
CA LEU A 210 33.43 0.37 17.03
C LEU A 210 34.80 1.07 16.97
N SER A 211 35.09 1.77 15.87
CA SER A 211 36.42 2.32 15.58
C SER A 211 36.64 3.73 16.12
N ASP A 212 37.86 4.02 16.55
CA ASP A 212 38.35 5.39 16.72
C ASP A 212 38.87 5.94 15.38
N ILE A 213 39.55 5.08 14.60
CA ILE A 213 39.94 5.37 13.21
C ILE A 213 39.53 4.22 12.29
N THR A 214 38.84 4.56 11.20
CA THR A 214 38.53 3.64 10.10
C THR A 214 39.45 3.91 8.91
N ILE A 215 40.01 2.87 8.32
CA ILE A 215 40.83 2.94 7.11
C ILE A 215 40.00 2.40 5.95
N ILE A 216 39.67 3.24 4.98
CA ILE A 216 38.92 2.81 3.78
C ILE A 216 39.94 2.53 2.67
N ASN A 217 40.12 1.25 2.39
CA ASN A 217 41.06 0.73 1.42
C ASN A 217 40.37 0.58 0.05
N ILE A 218 40.84 1.33 -0.93
CA ILE A 218 40.31 1.40 -2.29
C ILE A 218 41.37 0.88 -3.25
N ALA A 219 41.04 -0.06 -4.12
CA ALA A 219 41.96 -0.56 -5.14
C ALA A 219 41.79 0.20 -6.46
N MET A 220 42.90 0.73 -7.00
CA MET A 220 42.95 1.38 -8.32
C MET A 220 42.02 2.61 -8.45
N GLU A 221 42.16 3.40 -9.53
CA GLU A 221 41.29 4.56 -9.82
C GLU A 221 39.90 4.14 -10.37
N ASN A 222 39.26 3.10 -9.82
CA ASN A 222 37.94 2.65 -10.28
C ASN A 222 36.81 3.48 -9.63
N SER A 223 36.26 4.43 -10.38
CA SER A 223 35.18 5.33 -9.92
C SER A 223 33.88 4.61 -9.49
N THR A 224 33.65 3.39 -9.97
CA THR A 224 32.44 2.60 -9.69
C THR A 224 32.50 1.93 -8.32
N GLU A 225 33.63 1.27 -8.01
CA GLU A 225 33.88 0.66 -6.70
C GLU A 225 33.93 1.70 -5.58
N MET A 226 34.50 2.86 -5.90
CA MET A 226 34.55 4.01 -5.01
C MET A 226 33.15 4.47 -4.62
N LYS A 227 32.23 4.68 -5.57
CA LYS A 227 30.86 5.13 -5.26
C LYS A 227 30.11 4.16 -4.35
N ASP A 228 30.29 2.88 -4.63
CA ASP A 228 29.55 1.81 -3.97
C ASP A 228 29.96 1.61 -2.51
N ILE A 229 31.26 1.62 -2.19
CA ILE A 229 31.73 1.54 -0.80
C ILE A 229 31.36 2.81 -0.04
N LEU A 230 31.52 3.97 -0.70
CA LEU A 230 31.30 5.26 -0.06
C LEU A 230 29.85 5.45 0.38
N GLN A 231 28.87 4.93 -0.36
CA GLN A 231 27.47 4.98 0.07
C GLN A 231 27.25 4.20 1.38
N ILE A 232 27.74 2.96 1.45
CA ILE A 232 27.65 2.11 2.65
C ILE A 232 28.27 2.83 3.86
N VAL A 233 29.44 3.42 3.63
CA VAL A 233 30.22 4.13 4.63
C VAL A 233 29.53 5.45 5.07
N VAL A 234 28.94 6.22 4.15
CA VAL A 234 28.24 7.49 4.46
C VAL A 234 27.03 7.23 5.36
N HIS A 235 26.26 6.17 5.09
CA HIS A 235 25.14 5.74 5.94
C HIS A 235 25.63 5.34 7.33
N ALA A 236 26.68 4.54 7.41
CA ALA A 236 27.30 4.18 8.69
C ALA A 236 27.72 5.42 9.48
N PHE A 237 28.35 6.40 8.84
CA PHE A 237 28.78 7.63 9.51
C PHE A 237 27.62 8.53 9.95
N LEU A 238 26.56 8.68 9.15
CA LEU A 238 25.36 9.45 9.51
C LEU A 238 24.76 8.93 10.81
N ARG A 239 24.64 7.62 10.93
CA ARG A 239 24.11 6.96 12.12
C ARG A 239 25.04 7.11 13.32
N MET A 240 26.36 7.04 13.12
CA MET A 240 27.31 7.24 14.22
C MET A 240 27.25 8.65 14.80
N LYS A 241 27.03 9.65 13.94
CA LYS A 241 26.88 11.04 14.35
C LYS A 241 25.72 11.24 15.33
N GLU A 242 24.63 10.52 15.14
CA GLU A 242 23.43 10.61 15.99
C GLU A 242 23.62 9.99 17.36
N VAL A 243 24.39 8.91 17.43
CA VAL A 243 24.80 8.34 18.72
C VAL A 243 25.94 9.16 19.36
N GLY A 244 26.22 10.36 18.83
CA GLY A 244 27.15 11.33 19.38
C GLY A 244 28.62 11.04 19.08
N LYS A 245 28.92 10.04 18.24
CA LYS A 245 30.29 9.71 17.84
C LYS A 245 30.62 10.31 16.47
N LYS A 246 31.80 10.91 16.35
CA LYS A 246 32.33 11.39 15.07
C LYS A 246 33.61 10.61 14.76
N PRO A 247 33.50 9.39 14.20
CA PRO A 247 34.67 8.57 13.91
C PRO A 247 35.59 9.26 12.89
N LYS A 248 36.91 9.04 13.01
CA LYS A 248 37.90 9.54 12.05
C LYS A 248 38.16 8.49 10.98
N CYS A 249 38.52 8.93 9.78
CA CYS A 249 38.72 8.03 8.64
C CYS A 249 39.87 8.50 7.76
N GLN A 250 40.57 7.54 7.16
CA GLN A 250 41.63 7.75 6.17
C GLN A 250 41.35 6.90 4.93
N PHE A 251 41.39 7.51 3.75
CA PHE A 251 41.29 6.80 2.48
C PHE A 251 42.67 6.36 2.02
N VAL A 252 42.81 5.08 1.69
CA VAL A 252 44.06 4.49 1.19
C VAL A 252 43.81 3.94 -0.20
N HIS A 253 44.45 4.54 -1.20
CA HIS A 253 44.41 4.12 -2.59
C HIS A 253 45.59 3.18 -2.87
N GLN A 254 45.31 1.91 -3.14
CA GLN A 254 46.32 0.87 -3.40
C GLN A 254 46.69 0.78 -4.88
N ASN A 255 47.91 0.33 -5.14
CA ASN A 255 48.48 0.08 -6.49
C ASN A 255 48.58 1.34 -7.36
N VAL A 256 48.93 2.48 -6.78
CA VAL A 256 49.12 3.74 -7.49
C VAL A 256 50.50 3.75 -8.16
N SER A 257 50.56 4.02 -9.47
CA SER A 257 51.76 3.82 -10.29
C SER A 257 52.79 4.98 -10.24
N ASP A 258 52.39 6.17 -9.76
CA ASP A 258 53.22 7.38 -9.83
C ASP A 258 53.63 7.86 -8.42
N VAL A 259 54.94 7.99 -8.18
CA VAL A 259 55.54 8.49 -6.93
C VAL A 259 55.20 9.99 -6.70
N SER A 260 54.73 10.69 -7.73
CA SER A 260 54.26 12.09 -7.68
C SER A 260 52.73 12.27 -7.55
N ALA A 261 51.98 11.18 -7.36
CA ALA A 261 50.50 11.19 -7.29
C ALA A 261 49.93 12.07 -6.16
N HIS A 262 50.67 12.23 -5.05
CA HIS A 262 50.21 13.06 -3.93
C HIS A 262 50.06 14.55 -4.30
N GLU A 263 50.91 15.08 -5.19
CA GLU A 263 50.88 16.50 -5.61
C GLU A 263 50.00 16.74 -6.86
N LYS A 264 49.89 15.75 -7.77
CA LYS A 264 49.14 15.90 -9.04
C LYS A 264 47.62 15.71 -8.92
N ASN A 265 47.10 15.04 -7.89
CA ASN A 265 45.68 14.65 -7.82
C ASN A 265 44.77 15.59 -7.01
N SER A 266 45.08 16.91 -6.95
CA SER A 266 44.22 17.89 -6.28
C SER A 266 42.79 17.99 -6.89
N ARG A 267 42.66 17.67 -8.18
CA ARG A 267 41.38 17.62 -8.89
C ARG A 267 40.53 16.42 -8.46
N ASP A 268 41.14 15.25 -8.31
CA ASP A 268 40.42 14.01 -7.97
C ASP A 268 39.96 14.02 -6.51
N ARG A 269 40.72 14.65 -5.61
CA ARG A 269 40.30 14.90 -4.21
C ARG A 269 39.04 15.77 -4.14
N LYS A 270 38.93 16.80 -4.99
CA LYS A 270 37.74 17.67 -5.06
C LYS A 270 36.53 16.92 -5.61
N ILE A 271 36.73 16.09 -6.64
CA ILE A 271 35.65 15.28 -7.22
C ILE A 271 35.13 14.25 -6.20
N LEU A 272 36.03 13.55 -5.51
CA LEU A 272 35.68 12.61 -4.44
C LEU A 272 34.90 13.30 -3.32
N PHE A 273 35.37 14.47 -2.88
CA PHE A 273 34.68 15.22 -1.83
C PHE A 273 33.29 15.73 -2.24
N GLN A 274 33.14 16.17 -3.50
CA GLN A 274 31.83 16.54 -4.03
C GLN A 274 30.86 15.35 -4.07
N GLN A 275 31.33 14.19 -4.52
CA GLN A 275 30.53 12.96 -4.52
C GLN A 275 30.10 12.55 -3.10
N LEU A 276 31.01 12.66 -2.12
CA LEU A 276 30.70 12.41 -0.72
C LEU A 276 29.61 13.34 -0.18
N ASN A 277 29.63 14.62 -0.56
CA ASN A 277 28.60 15.59 -0.16
C ASN A 277 27.24 15.26 -0.77
N GLU A 278 27.20 14.91 -2.06
CA GLU A 278 25.97 14.50 -2.75
C GLU A 278 25.37 13.24 -2.11
N MET A 279 26.20 12.24 -1.79
CA MET A 279 25.77 11.02 -1.09
C MET A 279 25.29 11.31 0.33
N THR A 280 25.94 12.23 1.03
CA THR A 280 25.55 12.64 2.38
C THR A 280 24.18 13.30 2.38
N GLN A 281 23.93 14.23 1.45
CA GLN A 281 22.63 14.90 1.31
C GLN A 281 21.51 13.90 0.99
N ALA A 282 21.78 12.96 0.10
CA ALA A 282 20.86 11.90 -0.27
C ALA A 282 20.49 10.99 0.91
N ALA A 283 21.50 10.52 1.64
CA ALA A 283 21.30 9.68 2.81
C ALA A 283 20.59 10.44 3.95
N ALA A 284 20.97 11.71 4.19
CA ALA A 284 20.35 12.57 5.17
C ALA A 284 18.87 12.86 4.86
N LYS A 285 18.51 13.10 3.59
CA LYS A 285 17.11 13.32 3.19
C LYS A 285 16.22 12.12 3.51
N MET A 286 16.72 10.91 3.29
CA MET A 286 15.97 9.69 3.58
C MET A 286 15.73 9.44 5.05
N GLU A 287 16.71 9.76 5.87
CA GLU A 287 16.55 9.70 7.32
C GLU A 287 15.79 10.93 7.87
N LYS A 288 15.30 11.82 6.99
CA LYS A 288 14.61 13.10 7.29
C LYS A 288 15.46 14.09 8.09
N LYS A 289 16.78 14.11 7.84
CA LYS A 289 17.78 14.91 8.57
C LYS A 289 18.45 15.91 7.63
N GLU A 290 17.65 16.75 6.97
CA GLU A 290 18.08 17.76 5.99
C GLU A 290 19.05 18.84 6.53
N GLU A 291 19.35 18.79 7.84
CA GLU A 291 20.38 19.58 8.49
C GLU A 291 21.81 19.20 8.05
N TYR A 292 22.04 17.96 7.62
CA TYR A 292 23.36 17.51 7.13
C TYR A 292 23.49 17.74 5.63
N LYS A 293 24.40 18.64 5.22
CA LYS A 293 24.58 19.07 3.82
C LYS A 293 25.95 18.72 3.24
N SER A 294 26.93 18.45 4.11
CA SER A 294 28.31 18.12 3.76
C SER A 294 28.77 16.87 4.51
N PHE A 295 29.66 16.09 3.90
CA PHE A 295 30.28 14.92 4.50
C PHE A 295 31.03 15.28 5.80
N THR A 296 31.57 16.50 5.89
CA THR A 296 32.23 17.04 7.10
C THR A 296 31.26 17.29 8.26
N ASP A 297 29.96 17.41 8.01
CA ASP A 297 28.96 17.58 9.06
C ASP A 297 28.82 16.30 9.89
N VAL A 298 28.92 15.18 9.17
CA VAL A 298 28.77 13.82 9.69
C VAL A 298 30.07 13.29 10.27
N MET A 299 31.21 13.63 9.67
CA MET A 299 32.48 12.93 9.88
C MET A 299 33.69 13.89 9.96
N GLU A 300 34.75 13.55 10.71
CA GLU A 300 35.94 14.41 10.83
C GLU A 300 36.97 14.03 9.76
N TYR A 301 36.89 14.72 8.61
CA TYR A 301 37.69 14.44 7.41
C TYR A 301 38.29 15.74 6.84
N SER A 302 39.54 15.63 6.38
CA SER A 302 40.26 16.69 5.67
C SER A 302 40.65 16.19 4.28
N PRO A 303 40.18 16.84 3.19
CA PRO A 303 40.57 16.47 1.83
C PRO A 303 42.09 16.50 1.59
N ASP A 304 42.81 17.37 2.30
CA ASP A 304 44.25 17.57 2.11
C ASP A 304 45.10 16.52 2.83
N THR A 305 44.64 16.02 3.99
CA THR A 305 45.40 15.11 4.87
C THR A 305 44.78 13.74 5.04
N GLY A 306 43.58 13.51 4.47
CA GLY A 306 42.80 12.29 4.64
C GLY A 306 42.93 11.24 3.52
N ASN A 307 43.79 11.46 2.52
CA ASN A 307 43.98 10.56 1.38
C ASN A 307 45.45 10.14 1.26
N TRP A 308 45.68 8.83 1.16
CA TRP A 308 47.00 8.21 1.06
C TRP A 308 47.08 7.38 -0.22
N TYR A 309 48.20 7.50 -0.94
CA TYR A 309 48.44 6.78 -2.19
C TYR A 309 49.60 5.81 -1.96
N VAL A 310 49.31 4.52 -2.01
CA VAL A 310 50.26 3.44 -1.71
C VAL A 310 50.58 2.70 -3.01
N PRO A 311 51.87 2.56 -3.38
CA PRO A 311 52.26 1.88 -4.61
C PRO A 311 52.01 0.36 -4.51
N GLY A 312 52.20 -0.40 -5.59
CA GLY A 312 52.05 -1.86 -5.53
C GLY A 312 53.12 -2.54 -4.66
N LEU A 313 52.74 -3.60 -3.92
CA LEU A 313 53.65 -4.35 -3.04
C LEU A 313 54.84 -4.98 -3.79
N TRP A 314 54.63 -5.40 -5.03
CA TRP A 314 55.62 -6.12 -5.84
C TRP A 314 56.10 -5.26 -7.01
N ASN A 315 57.42 -5.22 -7.23
CA ASN A 315 58.00 -4.66 -8.44
C ASN A 315 58.02 -5.71 -9.56
N GLY A 316 56.84 -6.06 -10.07
CA GLY A 316 56.61 -7.08 -11.11
C GLY A 316 55.64 -8.18 -10.69
N ASN A 317 55.59 -9.28 -11.44
CA ASN A 317 54.67 -10.40 -11.18
C ASN A 317 55.30 -11.43 -10.22
N PRO A 318 54.66 -11.78 -9.08
CA PRO A 318 55.06 -12.88 -8.20
C PRO A 318 55.19 -14.22 -8.96
N PRO A 319 56.01 -15.20 -8.49
CA PRO A 319 56.61 -15.30 -7.16
C PRO A 319 58.05 -14.76 -7.04
N MET A 320 58.71 -14.37 -8.14
CA MET A 320 60.11 -13.92 -8.13
C MET A 320 60.26 -12.37 -8.12
N ALA A 321 59.15 -11.64 -8.02
CA ALA A 321 59.17 -10.19 -7.95
C ALA A 321 59.72 -9.71 -6.59
N PRO A 322 60.66 -8.75 -6.56
CA PRO A 322 61.12 -8.17 -5.30
C PRO A 322 60.03 -7.26 -4.68
N VAL A 323 60.04 -7.16 -3.35
CA VAL A 323 59.16 -6.23 -2.62
C VAL A 323 59.52 -4.79 -3.00
N ASN A 324 58.52 -3.97 -3.26
CA ASN A 324 58.67 -2.56 -3.59
C ASN A 324 59.03 -1.76 -2.33
N ALA A 325 60.23 -1.17 -2.29
CA ALA A 325 60.66 -0.34 -1.16
C ALA A 325 59.73 0.87 -0.93
N GLY A 326 59.16 1.42 -2.00
CA GLY A 326 58.20 2.53 -1.91
C GLY A 326 56.88 2.15 -1.23
N TYR A 327 56.49 0.87 -1.26
CA TYR A 327 55.34 0.38 -0.49
C TYR A 327 55.60 0.50 1.01
N SER A 328 56.75 -0.03 1.45
CA SER A 328 57.15 -0.02 2.86
C SER A 328 57.30 1.40 3.41
N GLU A 329 57.87 2.31 2.61
CA GLU A 329 58.02 3.73 2.99
C GLU A 329 56.65 4.43 3.11
N ALA A 330 55.76 4.25 2.14
CA ALA A 330 54.41 4.82 2.18
C ALA A 330 53.58 4.29 3.37
N VAL A 331 53.64 2.98 3.64
CA VAL A 331 52.96 2.37 4.78
C VAL A 331 53.55 2.84 6.11
N TYR A 332 54.86 3.05 6.18
CA TYR A 332 55.52 3.57 7.39
C TYR A 332 55.12 5.02 7.68
N GLU A 333 55.08 5.89 6.67
CA GLU A 333 54.59 7.26 6.84
C GLU A 333 53.10 7.30 7.21
N PHE A 334 52.29 6.43 6.59
CA PHE A 334 50.88 6.30 6.95
C PHE A 334 50.70 5.84 8.41
N LYS A 335 51.51 4.87 8.88
CA LYS A 335 51.51 4.44 10.29
C LYS A 335 51.79 5.60 11.24
N LYS A 336 52.78 6.45 10.94
CA LYS A 336 53.09 7.62 11.77
C LYS A 336 51.91 8.58 11.85
N ASN A 337 51.25 8.84 10.72
CA ASN A 337 50.07 9.69 10.68
C ASN A 337 48.91 9.12 11.50
N ILE A 338 48.62 7.82 11.40
CA ILE A 338 47.60 7.15 12.21
C ILE A 338 47.89 7.30 13.71
N ILE A 339 49.14 7.10 14.14
CA ILE A 339 49.55 7.29 15.54
C ILE A 339 49.34 8.75 15.98
N GLN A 340 49.68 9.72 15.13
CA GLN A 340 49.46 11.14 15.42
C GLN A 340 47.98 11.50 15.53
N LEU A 341 47.14 10.98 14.62
CA LEU A 341 45.69 11.19 14.64
C LEU A 341 45.06 10.60 15.89
N LEU A 342 45.49 9.40 16.31
CA LEU A 342 45.05 8.77 17.55
C LEU A 342 45.44 9.60 18.78
N GLY A 343 46.66 10.15 18.81
CA GLY A 343 47.10 11.04 19.89
C GLY A 343 46.33 12.38 19.97
N SER A 344 45.75 12.83 18.85
CA SER A 344 44.92 14.04 18.79
C SER A 344 43.45 13.83 19.16
N CYS A 345 42.99 12.58 19.28
CA CYS A 345 41.62 12.27 19.66
C CYS A 345 41.38 12.67 21.13
N LYS A 346 40.53 13.67 21.36
CA LYS A 346 40.09 14.08 22.72
C LYS A 346 39.14 13.07 23.37
N SER A 347 38.64 12.08 22.62
CA SER A 347 37.84 10.99 23.15
C SER A 347 38.71 10.12 24.07
N SER A 348 38.31 10.04 25.33
CA SER A 348 38.95 9.22 26.36
C SER A 348 39.14 7.78 25.86
N ALA A 349 40.36 7.25 25.92
CA ALA A 349 40.61 5.83 25.66
C ALA A 349 39.62 4.98 26.49
N ASN A 350 38.73 4.26 25.79
CA ASN A 350 37.65 3.50 26.40
C ASN A 350 38.24 2.32 27.17
N LYS A 351 37.62 1.93 28.28
CA LYS A 351 37.99 0.66 28.91
C LYS A 351 37.42 -0.49 28.08
N ILE A 352 38.03 -1.67 28.19
CA ILE A 352 37.55 -2.90 27.51
C ILE A 352 36.06 -3.18 27.81
N LEU A 353 35.61 -2.93 29.05
CA LEU A 353 34.20 -3.11 29.42
C LEU A 353 33.27 -2.09 28.75
N ASP A 354 33.67 -0.82 28.67
CA ASP A 354 32.89 0.22 27.98
C ASP A 354 32.76 -0.10 26.48
N PHE A 355 33.83 -0.63 25.88
CA PHE A 355 33.82 -1.14 24.51
C PHE A 355 32.88 -2.33 24.33
N THR A 356 32.83 -3.24 25.30
CA THR A 356 31.94 -4.42 25.28
C THR A 356 30.47 -4.02 25.35
N GLU A 357 30.13 -3.07 26.24
CA GLU A 357 28.78 -2.53 26.37
C GLU A 357 28.36 -1.77 25.11
N TRP A 358 29.26 -0.95 24.56
CA TRP A 358 29.05 -0.24 23.30
C TRP A 358 28.83 -1.20 22.13
N MET A 359 29.67 -2.23 21.99
CA MET A 359 29.55 -3.24 20.94
C MET A 359 28.21 -3.98 21.01
N THR A 360 27.81 -4.37 22.22
CA THR A 360 26.53 -5.05 22.44
C THR A 360 25.35 -4.15 22.08
N SER A 361 25.40 -2.88 22.47
CA SER A 361 24.34 -1.90 22.21
C SER A 361 24.24 -1.56 20.73
N LEU A 362 25.39 -1.32 20.09
CA LEU A 362 25.49 -1.02 18.67
C LEU A 362 25.01 -2.20 17.81
N TRP A 363 25.43 -3.42 18.11
CA TRP A 363 25.00 -4.61 17.38
C TRP A 363 23.48 -4.85 17.48
N ARG A 364 22.89 -4.67 18.66
CA ARG A 364 21.43 -4.74 18.83
C ARG A 364 20.71 -3.67 18.02
N ALA A 365 21.21 -2.43 18.03
CA ALA A 365 20.62 -1.35 17.24
C ALA A 365 20.66 -1.66 15.73
N VAL A 366 21.82 -2.09 15.21
CA VAL A 366 22.00 -2.48 13.81
C VAL A 366 21.02 -3.59 13.39
N LYS A 367 20.78 -4.60 14.24
CA LYS A 367 19.86 -5.71 13.95
C LYS A 367 18.37 -5.37 14.10
N HIS A 368 17.99 -4.27 14.74
CA HIS A 368 16.59 -3.88 14.91
C HIS A 368 16.08 -2.95 13.79
N GLU A 369 16.95 -2.44 12.93
CA GLU A 369 16.63 -1.46 11.86
C GLU A 369 16.46 -2.10 10.45
N ASN A 370 15.98 -3.35 10.37
CA ASN A 370 15.98 -4.19 9.15
C ASN A 370 15.35 -3.55 7.89
N PHE A 371 14.40 -2.63 8.03
CA PHE A 371 13.71 -2.06 6.86
C PHE A 371 14.58 -1.11 6.02
N ILE A 372 15.62 -0.47 6.59
CA ILE A 372 16.48 0.44 5.82
C ILE A 372 17.53 -0.34 5.01
N PHE A 373 17.89 -1.53 5.47
CA PHE A 373 18.96 -2.35 4.89
C PHE A 373 18.57 -3.03 3.58
N SER A 374 17.28 -3.30 3.35
CA SER A 374 16.79 -3.98 2.13
C SER A 374 16.80 -3.08 0.88
N PHE A 375 16.97 -1.77 1.04
CA PHE A 375 17.11 -0.86 -0.09
C PHE A 375 18.58 -0.75 -0.49
N ARG A 376 18.91 -1.53 -1.52
CA ARG A 376 20.13 -1.52 -2.37
C ARG A 376 20.83 -0.17 -2.53
N ASN A 377 20.07 0.92 -2.44
CA ASN A 377 20.57 2.28 -2.44
C ASN A 377 19.52 3.16 -1.80
N SER A 378 19.93 4.03 -0.88
CA SER A 378 19.04 5.02 -0.31
C SER A 378 18.42 5.88 -1.44
N LEU A 379 19.25 6.27 -2.40
CA LEU A 379 18.81 6.94 -3.62
C LEU A 379 17.71 6.20 -4.41
N VAL A 380 17.68 4.86 -4.41
CA VAL A 380 16.63 4.05 -5.08
C VAL A 380 15.29 4.16 -4.32
N ALA A 381 15.32 4.11 -2.99
CA ALA A 381 14.11 4.18 -2.17
C ALA A 381 13.44 5.56 -2.26
N ASP A 382 14.22 6.64 -2.19
CA ASP A 382 13.71 8.01 -2.40
C ASP A 382 13.17 8.20 -3.82
N ALA A 383 13.90 7.73 -4.84
CA ALA A 383 13.42 7.76 -6.22
C ALA A 383 12.13 6.94 -6.40
N TYR A 384 11.99 5.80 -5.73
CA TYR A 384 10.80 4.95 -5.83
C TYR A 384 9.60 5.59 -5.15
N MET A 385 9.78 6.16 -3.95
CA MET A 385 8.71 6.88 -3.25
C MET A 385 8.23 8.11 -4.02
N ARG A 386 9.14 8.84 -4.68
CA ARG A 386 8.79 9.95 -5.56
C ARG A 386 8.00 9.47 -6.78
N LEU A 387 8.43 8.37 -7.42
CA LEU A 387 7.71 7.75 -8.54
C LEU A 387 6.28 7.36 -8.14
N CYS A 388 6.10 6.70 -7.00
CA CYS A 388 4.78 6.36 -6.46
C CYS A 388 3.91 7.61 -6.24
N THR A 389 4.49 8.69 -5.71
CA THR A 389 3.74 9.93 -5.41
C THR A 389 3.25 10.61 -6.67
N GLU A 390 4.12 10.78 -7.68
CA GLU A 390 3.76 11.38 -8.96
C GLU A 390 2.79 10.50 -9.76
N PHE A 391 3.02 9.18 -9.79
CA PHE A 391 2.13 8.25 -10.48
C PHE A 391 0.70 8.29 -9.89
N ASN A 392 0.57 8.24 -8.57
CA ASN A 392 -0.74 8.32 -7.90
C ASN A 392 -1.48 9.64 -8.19
N LYS A 393 -0.74 10.73 -8.43
CA LYS A 393 -1.33 12.01 -8.82
C LYS A 393 -1.90 11.94 -10.24
N TRP A 394 -1.14 11.45 -11.21
CA TRP A 394 -1.62 11.30 -12.59
C TRP A 394 -2.75 10.27 -12.71
N GLU A 395 -2.69 9.18 -11.94
CA GLU A 395 -3.74 8.18 -11.84
C GLU A 395 -5.08 8.82 -11.43
N TRP A 396 -5.03 9.71 -10.43
CA TRP A 396 -6.21 10.43 -9.96
C TRP A 396 -6.73 11.46 -10.97
N GLU A 397 -5.85 12.20 -11.63
CA GLU A 397 -6.25 13.10 -12.72
C GLU A 397 -7.01 12.33 -13.82
N PHE A 398 -6.50 11.15 -14.20
CA PHE A 398 -7.17 10.29 -15.17
C PHE A 398 -8.54 9.80 -14.68
N LYS A 399 -8.64 9.28 -13.44
CA LYS A 399 -9.92 8.84 -12.86
C LYS A 399 -10.93 9.97 -12.74
N LYS A 400 -10.49 11.16 -12.31
CA LYS A 400 -11.34 12.35 -12.14
C LYS A 400 -11.92 12.83 -13.46
N ASP A 401 -11.10 12.88 -14.52
CA ASP A 401 -11.56 13.21 -15.87
C ASP A 401 -12.60 12.19 -16.34
N MET A 402 -12.37 10.91 -16.08
CA MET A 402 -13.31 9.86 -16.45
C MET A 402 -14.62 9.91 -15.66
N TYR A 403 -14.59 10.13 -14.35
CA TYR A 403 -15.80 10.30 -13.53
C TYR A 403 -16.64 11.49 -13.98
N THR A 404 -15.98 12.60 -14.32
CA THR A 404 -16.65 13.78 -14.88
C THR A 404 -17.33 13.44 -16.20
N TRP A 405 -16.63 12.73 -17.10
CA TRP A 405 -17.18 12.31 -18.38
C TRP A 405 -18.36 11.34 -18.22
N VAL A 406 -18.24 10.31 -17.37
CA VAL A 406 -19.31 9.34 -17.09
C VAL A 406 -20.54 10.05 -16.56
N THR A 407 -20.37 10.97 -15.61
CA THR A 407 -21.49 11.72 -15.01
C THR A 407 -22.26 12.50 -16.09
N ASN A 408 -21.54 13.10 -17.04
CA ASN A 408 -22.15 13.80 -18.17
C ASN A 408 -22.83 12.83 -19.15
N ALA A 409 -22.21 11.68 -19.43
CA ALA A 409 -22.80 10.65 -20.29
C ALA A 409 -24.08 10.04 -19.69
N GLU A 410 -24.10 9.74 -18.39
CA GLU A 410 -25.31 9.30 -17.66
C GLU A 410 -26.40 10.38 -17.70
N THR A 411 -26.02 11.67 -17.63
CA THR A 411 -26.95 12.81 -17.78
C THR A 411 -27.58 12.83 -19.18
N ARG A 412 -26.78 12.66 -20.23
CA ARG A 412 -27.26 12.57 -21.62
C ARG A 412 -28.22 11.39 -21.82
N ILE A 413 -27.88 10.22 -21.27
CA ILE A 413 -28.73 9.04 -21.30
C ILE A 413 -30.04 9.31 -20.55
N SER A 414 -29.98 9.89 -19.34
CA SER A 414 -31.17 10.19 -18.53
C SER A 414 -32.12 11.17 -19.23
N ASN A 415 -31.58 12.08 -20.04
CA ASN A 415 -32.34 13.04 -20.82
C ASN A 415 -32.79 12.51 -22.19
N PHE A 416 -32.45 11.28 -22.58
CA PHE A 416 -32.83 10.72 -23.88
C PHE A 416 -34.35 10.59 -24.04
N GLY A 417 -34.87 11.03 -25.18
CA GLY A 417 -36.31 11.01 -25.48
C GLY A 417 -37.14 12.03 -24.69
N THR A 418 -36.50 12.96 -23.99
CA THR A 418 -37.15 14.06 -23.26
C THR A 418 -37.10 15.39 -24.02
N ALA A 419 -37.79 16.41 -23.50
CA ALA A 419 -37.66 17.78 -23.99
C ALA A 419 -36.22 18.34 -23.95
N ALA A 420 -35.34 17.77 -23.10
CA ALA A 420 -33.94 18.14 -22.97
C ALA A 420 -33.00 17.44 -23.98
N THR A 421 -33.52 16.54 -24.81
CA THR A 421 -32.70 15.77 -25.77
C THR A 421 -32.05 16.69 -26.81
N THR A 422 -30.73 16.55 -26.96
CA THR A 422 -29.93 17.20 -28.01
C THR A 422 -29.56 16.26 -29.15
N SER A 423 -29.66 14.93 -28.95
CA SER A 423 -29.34 13.92 -29.96
C SER A 423 -30.41 13.82 -31.05
N GLU A 424 -29.98 13.71 -32.31
CA GLU A 424 -30.87 13.51 -33.47
C GLU A 424 -31.37 12.06 -33.60
N THR A 425 -30.82 11.12 -32.82
CA THR A 425 -31.14 9.70 -32.88
C THR A 425 -32.36 9.35 -32.02
N SER A 426 -33.28 8.55 -32.57
CA SER A 426 -34.46 8.02 -31.86
C SER A 426 -34.23 6.65 -31.21
N ASP A 427 -33.06 6.04 -31.41
CA ASP A 427 -32.69 4.73 -30.86
C ASP A 427 -31.63 4.87 -29.75
N ILE A 428 -32.02 4.50 -28.53
CA ILE A 428 -31.15 4.54 -27.34
C ILE A 428 -29.94 3.62 -27.47
N ARG A 429 -30.06 2.51 -28.23
CA ARG A 429 -28.94 1.58 -28.47
C ARG A 429 -27.87 2.24 -29.32
N LYS A 430 -28.28 3.08 -30.28
CA LYS A 430 -27.35 3.85 -31.09
C LYS A 430 -26.61 4.89 -30.24
N LEU A 431 -27.33 5.64 -29.40
CA LEU A 431 -26.71 6.56 -28.43
C LEU A 431 -25.71 5.82 -27.50
N LEU A 432 -26.08 4.65 -26.99
CA LEU A 432 -25.20 3.84 -26.16
C LEU A 432 -23.93 3.40 -26.90
N MET A 433 -24.03 3.01 -28.17
CA MET A 433 -22.87 2.67 -28.99
C MET A 433 -21.97 3.88 -29.26
N ASP A 434 -22.55 5.05 -29.54
CA ASP A 434 -21.82 6.30 -29.75
C ASP A 434 -21.06 6.69 -28.46
N LEU A 435 -21.73 6.64 -27.30
CA LEU A 435 -21.12 6.92 -26.00
C LEU A 435 -20.03 5.89 -25.63
N LYS A 436 -20.21 4.60 -25.92
CA LYS A 436 -19.16 3.58 -25.72
C LYS A 436 -17.93 3.82 -26.59
N THR A 437 -18.14 4.32 -27.81
CA THR A 437 -17.07 4.70 -28.72
C THR A 437 -16.34 5.95 -28.21
N GLU A 438 -17.08 6.97 -27.78
CA GLU A 438 -16.52 8.18 -27.14
C GLU A 438 -15.74 7.83 -25.86
N ALA A 439 -16.30 6.96 -25.01
CA ALA A 439 -15.63 6.45 -23.81
C ALA A 439 -14.29 5.80 -24.14
N CYS A 440 -14.22 4.98 -25.21
CA CYS A 440 -12.96 4.38 -25.63
C CYS A 440 -11.92 5.43 -26.03
N LEU A 441 -12.32 6.49 -26.73
CA LEU A 441 -11.42 7.58 -27.11
C LEU A 441 -10.90 8.34 -25.88
N VAL A 442 -11.78 8.66 -24.93
CA VAL A 442 -11.40 9.36 -23.69
C VAL A 442 -10.48 8.50 -22.83
N LEU A 443 -10.80 7.20 -22.68
CA LEU A 443 -9.97 6.23 -21.95
C LEU A 443 -8.60 6.06 -22.60
N SER A 444 -8.54 5.88 -23.93
CA SER A 444 -7.28 5.76 -24.64
C SER A 444 -6.43 7.04 -24.54
N ASN A 445 -7.05 8.22 -24.59
CA ASN A 445 -6.33 9.48 -24.40
C ASN A 445 -5.79 9.62 -22.97
N GLY A 446 -6.58 9.26 -21.96
CA GLY A 446 -6.15 9.29 -20.55
C GLY A 446 -5.04 8.28 -20.24
N GLU A 447 -5.17 7.05 -20.74
CA GLU A 447 -4.12 6.02 -20.64
C GLU A 447 -2.83 6.46 -21.33
N THR A 448 -2.93 7.02 -22.54
CA THR A 448 -1.77 7.55 -23.28
C THR A 448 -1.11 8.69 -22.51
N LYS A 449 -1.88 9.65 -21.98
CA LYS A 449 -1.36 10.75 -21.16
C LYS A 449 -0.66 10.24 -19.89
N LEU A 450 -1.19 9.21 -19.24
CA LEU A 450 -0.59 8.59 -18.07
C LEU A 450 0.75 7.91 -18.41
N VAL A 451 0.79 7.16 -19.51
CA VAL A 451 2.02 6.50 -20.01
C VAL A 451 3.04 7.52 -20.51
N ASP A 452 2.60 8.61 -21.14
CA ASP A 452 3.45 9.70 -21.59
C ASP A 452 4.07 10.45 -20.41
N ASN A 453 3.29 10.77 -19.37
CA ASN A 453 3.79 11.35 -18.13
C ASN A 453 4.84 10.44 -17.47
N LEU A 454 4.57 9.13 -17.42
CA LEU A 454 5.52 8.14 -16.91
C LEU A 454 6.79 8.11 -17.77
N THR A 455 6.65 8.12 -19.10
CA THR A 455 7.79 8.15 -20.02
C THR A 455 8.60 9.43 -19.84
N GLN A 456 7.94 10.58 -19.71
CA GLN A 456 8.57 11.87 -19.46
C GLN A 456 9.28 11.89 -18.10
N TYR A 457 8.72 11.26 -17.07
CA TYR A 457 9.38 11.12 -15.78
C TYR A 457 10.72 10.38 -15.94
N PHE A 458 10.72 9.27 -16.69
CA PHE A 458 11.92 8.49 -16.97
C PHE A 458 12.93 9.15 -17.93
N THR A 459 12.55 10.22 -18.64
CA THR A 459 13.50 11.01 -19.46
C THR A 459 14.13 12.17 -18.72
N GLN A 460 13.69 12.49 -17.50
CA GLN A 460 14.30 13.53 -16.67
C GLN A 460 15.68 13.08 -16.17
N THR A 461 16.65 13.99 -16.20
CA THR A 461 18.01 13.77 -15.68
C THR A 461 18.16 14.03 -14.19
N GLU A 462 17.16 14.65 -13.55
CA GLU A 462 17.15 14.99 -12.12
C GLU A 462 16.50 13.90 -11.26
N GLY A 463 16.90 13.75 -9.99
CA GLY A 463 16.19 12.89 -9.02
C GLY A 463 16.52 11.39 -9.06
N HIS A 464 17.60 10.98 -9.72
CA HIS A 464 18.08 9.59 -9.78
C HIS A 464 17.08 8.60 -10.40
N VAL A 465 16.29 9.05 -11.37
CA VAL A 465 15.21 8.25 -12.00
C VAL A 465 15.72 6.96 -12.66
N CYS A 466 16.96 6.94 -13.15
CA CYS A 466 17.61 5.73 -13.68
C CYS A 466 17.70 4.58 -12.66
N LEU A 467 17.64 4.87 -11.35
CA LEU A 467 17.72 3.86 -10.30
C LEU A 467 16.42 3.05 -10.13
N VAL A 468 15.30 3.58 -10.59
CA VAL A 468 13.97 2.95 -10.50
C VAL A 468 13.44 2.46 -11.84
N GLU A 469 14.27 2.51 -12.88
CA GLU A 469 13.92 2.11 -14.25
C GLU A 469 13.42 0.66 -14.33
N ARG A 470 13.91 -0.24 -13.45
CA ARG A 470 13.42 -1.62 -13.35
C ARG A 470 11.92 -1.74 -13.06
N TYR A 471 11.33 -0.76 -12.37
CA TYR A 471 9.91 -0.74 -12.00
C TYR A 471 9.04 -0.11 -13.07
N LYS A 472 9.63 0.49 -14.11
CA LYS A 472 8.89 1.17 -15.18
C LYS A 472 7.83 0.26 -15.80
N ALA A 473 8.18 -0.99 -16.08
CA ALA A 473 7.27 -1.98 -16.64
C ALA A 473 6.05 -2.26 -15.72
N ASP A 474 6.25 -2.30 -14.41
CA ASP A 474 5.18 -2.54 -13.44
C ASP A 474 4.17 -1.38 -13.42
N PHE A 475 4.66 -0.13 -13.47
CA PHE A 475 3.81 1.07 -13.53
C PHE A 475 3.11 1.22 -14.89
N GLU A 476 3.78 0.86 -16.00
CA GLU A 476 3.15 0.79 -17.32
C GLU A 476 2.03 -0.26 -17.36
N ASN A 477 2.26 -1.43 -16.76
CA ASN A 477 1.25 -2.48 -16.65
C ASN A 477 0.09 -2.04 -15.75
N SER A 478 0.38 -1.34 -14.66
CA SER A 478 -0.64 -0.74 -13.79
C SER A 478 -1.50 0.28 -14.53
N ALA A 479 -0.91 1.16 -15.34
CA ALA A 479 -1.64 2.11 -16.19
C ALA A 479 -2.58 1.42 -17.19
N LYS A 480 -2.09 0.39 -17.90
CA LYS A 480 -2.88 -0.42 -18.82
C LYS A 480 -4.01 -1.19 -18.12
N SER A 481 -3.71 -1.73 -16.93
CA SER A 481 -4.69 -2.45 -16.10
C SER A 481 -5.81 -1.51 -15.67
N LEU A 482 -5.45 -0.31 -15.21
CA LEU A 482 -6.42 0.72 -14.84
C LEU A 482 -7.30 1.12 -16.03
N GLY A 483 -6.73 1.30 -17.23
CA GLY A 483 -7.51 1.59 -18.44
C GLY A 483 -8.56 0.51 -18.75
N LYS A 484 -8.19 -0.77 -18.60
CA LYS A 484 -9.11 -1.92 -18.81
C LYS A 484 -10.20 -1.99 -17.74
N GLU A 485 -9.83 -1.84 -16.48
CA GLU A 485 -10.76 -1.83 -15.34
C GLU A 485 -11.79 -0.70 -15.50
N MET A 486 -11.31 0.50 -15.78
CA MET A 486 -12.15 1.67 -15.98
C MET A 486 -13.08 1.50 -17.19
N LYS A 487 -12.59 0.93 -18.30
CA LYS A 487 -13.42 0.59 -19.46
C LYS A 487 -14.59 -0.32 -19.08
N SER A 488 -14.31 -1.40 -18.37
CA SER A 488 -15.33 -2.36 -17.94
C SER A 488 -16.38 -1.69 -17.05
N SER A 489 -15.92 -0.94 -16.04
CA SER A 489 -16.80 -0.22 -15.11
C SER A 489 -17.68 0.82 -15.84
N VAL A 490 -17.11 1.62 -16.73
CA VAL A 490 -17.83 2.66 -17.49
C VAL A 490 -18.88 2.02 -18.40
N PHE A 491 -18.52 0.96 -19.11
CA PHE A 491 -19.44 0.30 -20.03
C PHE A 491 -20.65 -0.25 -19.29
N HIS A 492 -20.41 -0.87 -18.14
CA HIS A 492 -21.47 -1.39 -17.30
C HIS A 492 -22.38 -0.27 -16.75
N GLN A 493 -21.80 0.87 -16.33
CA GLN A 493 -22.57 2.03 -15.88
C GLN A 493 -23.45 2.61 -16.99
N LEU A 494 -22.91 2.75 -18.21
CA LEU A 494 -23.65 3.27 -19.36
C LEU A 494 -24.78 2.32 -19.79
N GLU A 495 -24.53 1.01 -19.82
CA GLU A 495 -25.56 0.00 -20.10
C GLU A 495 -26.69 0.08 -19.07
N ALA A 496 -26.34 0.06 -17.77
CA ALA A 496 -27.33 0.16 -16.70
C ALA A 496 -28.15 1.46 -16.80
N ALA A 497 -27.52 2.60 -17.09
CA ALA A 497 -28.22 3.87 -17.27
C ALA A 497 -29.17 3.85 -18.49
N ALA A 498 -28.72 3.26 -19.61
CA ALA A 498 -29.50 3.18 -20.84
C ALA A 498 -30.72 2.27 -20.66
N ASP A 499 -30.54 1.13 -20.01
CA ASP A 499 -31.62 0.18 -19.74
C ASP A 499 -32.68 0.77 -18.79
N ILE A 500 -32.24 1.47 -17.73
CA ILE A 500 -33.15 2.20 -16.83
C ILE A 500 -33.97 3.22 -17.62
N ARG A 501 -33.32 4.02 -18.48
CA ARG A 501 -34.02 5.03 -19.28
C ARG A 501 -35.00 4.40 -20.27
N GLN A 502 -34.59 3.31 -20.92
CA GLN A 502 -35.45 2.58 -21.84
C GLN A 502 -36.72 2.08 -21.13
N GLY A 503 -36.57 1.53 -19.92
CA GLY A 503 -37.70 1.12 -19.07
C GLY A 503 -38.61 2.27 -18.65
N GLN A 504 -38.07 3.47 -18.43
CA GLN A 504 -38.85 4.67 -18.09
C GLN A 504 -39.58 5.29 -19.28
N THR A 505 -39.07 5.12 -20.50
CA THR A 505 -39.59 5.81 -21.69
C THR A 505 -41.05 5.46 -21.99
N GLU A 506 -41.45 4.19 -21.83
CA GLU A 506 -42.83 3.76 -22.04
C GLU A 506 -43.78 4.30 -20.96
N VAL A 507 -43.31 4.33 -19.71
CA VAL A 507 -44.05 4.91 -18.58
C VAL A 507 -44.27 6.41 -18.80
N ASP A 508 -43.22 7.14 -19.19
CA ASP A 508 -43.28 8.57 -19.48
C ASP A 508 -44.28 8.86 -20.61
N ARG A 509 -44.28 8.03 -21.66
CA ARG A 509 -45.22 8.14 -22.78
C ARG A 509 -46.68 7.99 -22.33
N ILE A 510 -46.99 6.95 -21.55
CA ILE A 510 -48.34 6.71 -21.02
C ILE A 510 -48.80 7.89 -20.15
N LYS A 511 -47.93 8.36 -19.25
CA LYS A 511 -48.23 9.54 -18.41
C LYS A 511 -48.47 10.79 -19.24
N GLN A 512 -47.67 11.01 -20.28
CA GLN A 512 -47.79 12.18 -21.16
C GLN A 512 -49.09 12.14 -21.97
N ASP A 513 -49.48 10.98 -22.49
CA ASP A 513 -50.71 10.83 -23.27
C ASP A 513 -51.95 11.04 -22.39
N HIS A 514 -51.99 10.49 -21.17
CA HIS A 514 -53.08 10.76 -20.23
C HIS A 514 -53.14 12.23 -19.79
N THR A 515 -51.97 12.86 -19.56
CA THR A 515 -51.89 14.28 -19.20
C THR A 515 -52.48 15.17 -20.29
N LYS A 516 -52.17 14.88 -21.57
CA LYS A 516 -52.73 15.62 -22.73
C LYS A 516 -54.24 15.47 -22.84
N GLU A 517 -54.80 14.29 -22.57
CA GLU A 517 -56.26 14.09 -22.62
C GLU A 517 -56.98 14.85 -21.52
N ILE A 518 -56.41 14.91 -20.31
CA ILE A 518 -56.96 15.74 -19.22
C ILE A 518 -56.82 17.22 -19.55
N GLU A 519 -55.68 17.67 -20.09
CA GLU A 519 -55.48 19.05 -20.52
C GLU A 519 -56.54 19.48 -21.55
N LYS A 520 -56.82 18.64 -22.56
CA LYS A 520 -57.91 18.87 -23.53
C LYS A 520 -59.27 19.00 -22.84
N ALA A 521 -59.56 18.12 -21.88
CA ALA A 521 -60.82 18.15 -21.15
C ALA A 521 -60.97 19.42 -20.29
N VAL A 522 -59.88 19.87 -19.65
CA VAL A 522 -59.87 21.13 -18.88
C VAL A 522 -60.02 22.34 -19.81
N CYS A 523 -59.33 22.39 -20.96
CA CYS A 523 -59.52 23.47 -21.95
C CYS A 523 -60.97 23.54 -22.46
N ALA A 524 -61.58 22.39 -22.75
CA ALA A 524 -62.99 22.32 -23.16
C ALA A 524 -63.92 22.80 -22.05
N LEU A 525 -63.63 22.47 -20.78
CA LEU A 525 -64.37 22.96 -19.62
C LEU A 525 -64.27 24.48 -19.46
N ILE A 526 -63.08 25.06 -19.64
CA ILE A 526 -62.87 26.52 -19.61
C ILE A 526 -63.75 27.21 -20.67
N ASP A 527 -63.73 26.71 -21.91
CA ASP A 527 -64.55 27.25 -22.99
C ASP A 527 -66.05 27.11 -22.71
N GLU A 528 -66.48 25.99 -22.12
CA GLU A 528 -67.88 25.77 -21.73
C GLU A 528 -68.31 26.74 -20.62
N CYS A 529 -67.51 26.88 -19.56
CA CYS A 529 -67.78 27.81 -18.46
C CYS A 529 -67.80 29.26 -18.94
N ARG A 530 -66.88 29.67 -19.83
CA ARG A 530 -66.85 31.03 -20.41
C ARG A 530 -68.08 31.32 -21.27
N LYS A 531 -68.56 30.33 -22.05
CA LYS A 531 -69.79 30.47 -22.87
C LYS A 531 -71.06 30.63 -22.04
N ARG A 532 -71.09 30.16 -20.79
CA ARG A 532 -72.25 30.29 -19.90
C ARG A 532 -72.48 31.74 -19.42
N ASN A 533 -71.53 32.68 -19.60
CA ASN A 533 -71.70 34.13 -19.38
C ASN A 533 -72.17 34.55 -17.97
N VAL A 534 -71.89 33.74 -16.94
CA VAL A 534 -72.21 34.05 -15.52
C VAL A 534 -70.90 34.13 -14.73
N GLN A 535 -70.78 35.10 -13.81
CA GLN A 535 -69.69 35.14 -12.82
C GLN A 535 -69.82 33.93 -11.90
N MET A 536 -69.07 32.86 -12.19
CA MET A 536 -69.07 31.63 -11.39
C MET A 536 -68.21 31.79 -10.14
N THR A 537 -68.69 31.29 -9.02
CA THR A 537 -67.92 31.23 -7.76
C THR A 537 -66.91 30.08 -7.77
N ASP A 538 -65.88 30.15 -6.93
CA ASP A 538 -64.87 29.10 -6.83
C ASP A 538 -65.45 27.72 -6.44
N ASP A 539 -66.52 27.70 -5.63
CA ASP A 539 -67.24 26.47 -5.24
C ASP A 539 -68.02 25.83 -6.41
N GLU A 540 -68.55 26.65 -7.33
CA GLU A 540 -69.23 26.17 -8.54
C GLU A 540 -68.21 25.65 -9.55
N LEU A 541 -67.08 26.34 -9.71
CA LEU A 541 -65.96 25.88 -10.52
C LEU A 541 -65.40 24.55 -10.01
N ASP A 542 -65.33 24.34 -8.69
CA ASP A 542 -64.89 23.07 -8.11
C ASP A 542 -65.83 21.91 -8.44
N LYS A 543 -67.16 22.15 -8.43
CA LYS A 543 -68.15 21.12 -8.78
C LYS A 543 -68.07 20.75 -10.25
N GLU A 544 -67.96 21.72 -11.15
CA GLU A 544 -67.83 21.46 -12.58
C GLU A 544 -66.50 20.77 -12.92
N PHE A 545 -65.40 21.17 -12.26
CA PHE A 545 -64.11 20.48 -12.38
C PHE A 545 -64.22 19.02 -11.92
N GLU A 546 -64.86 18.73 -10.78
CA GLU A 546 -65.01 17.34 -10.34
C GLU A 546 -65.83 16.48 -11.28
N LYS A 547 -66.89 17.06 -11.85
CA LYS A 547 -67.70 16.38 -12.83
C LYS A 547 -66.85 16.00 -14.05
N MET A 548 -66.15 16.97 -14.63
CA MET A 548 -65.25 16.75 -15.77
C MET A 548 -64.15 15.74 -15.44
N TRP A 549 -63.52 15.85 -14.26
CA TRP A 549 -62.45 14.96 -13.82
C TRP A 549 -62.91 13.51 -13.74
N ASN A 550 -64.06 13.26 -13.10
CA ASN A 550 -64.63 11.92 -12.97
C ASN A 550 -65.09 11.33 -14.32
N GLU A 551 -65.64 12.15 -15.21
CA GLU A 551 -66.02 11.71 -16.56
C GLU A 551 -64.80 11.38 -17.44
N THR A 552 -63.74 12.18 -17.34
CA THR A 552 -62.49 11.98 -18.09
C THR A 552 -61.75 10.75 -17.57
N LEU A 553 -61.66 10.57 -16.24
CA LEU A 553 -61.07 9.37 -15.64
C LEU A 553 -61.78 8.08 -16.07
N LYS A 554 -63.10 8.08 -16.25
CA LYS A 554 -63.85 6.91 -16.74
C LYS A 554 -63.55 6.56 -18.20
N LYS A 555 -63.11 7.53 -19.01
CA LYS A 555 -62.76 7.35 -20.43
C LYS A 555 -61.32 6.86 -20.61
N LEU A 556 -60.44 7.15 -19.65
CA LEU A 556 -59.05 6.71 -19.69
C LEU A 556 -58.95 5.23 -19.31
N SER A 557 -58.36 4.43 -20.20
CA SER A 557 -58.02 3.04 -19.93
C SER A 557 -56.65 2.94 -19.28
N PHE A 558 -56.59 2.58 -18.01
CA PHE A 558 -55.33 2.28 -17.34
C PHE A 558 -55.00 0.80 -17.55
N SER A 559 -53.96 0.49 -18.32
CA SER A 559 -53.45 -0.87 -18.41
C SER A 559 -52.77 -1.23 -17.09
N GLU A 560 -53.22 -2.31 -16.46
CA GLU A 560 -52.59 -2.83 -15.24
C GLU A 560 -51.21 -3.38 -15.62
N GLN A 561 -50.14 -2.69 -15.16
CA GLN A 561 -48.77 -3.15 -15.40
C GLN A 561 -48.52 -4.40 -14.57
N LYS A 562 -48.44 -5.57 -15.22
CA LYS A 562 -48.15 -6.83 -14.54
C LYS A 562 -46.73 -6.80 -13.99
N ALA A 563 -46.59 -7.03 -12.68
CA ALA A 563 -45.29 -7.22 -12.06
C ALA A 563 -44.57 -8.40 -12.73
N THR A 564 -43.35 -8.14 -13.23
CA THR A 564 -42.48 -9.18 -13.76
C THR A 564 -41.99 -10.05 -12.60
N ASP A 565 -41.96 -11.37 -12.78
CA ASP A 565 -41.42 -12.27 -11.77
C ASP A 565 -39.89 -12.21 -11.76
N VAL A 566 -39.32 -11.33 -10.94
CA VAL A 566 -37.87 -11.13 -10.80
C VAL A 566 -37.18 -12.43 -10.40
N PHE A 567 -37.83 -13.28 -9.60
CA PHE A 567 -37.25 -14.57 -9.19
C PHE A 567 -37.02 -15.52 -10.36
N SER A 568 -37.88 -15.48 -11.38
CA SER A 568 -37.72 -16.31 -12.58
C SER A 568 -36.51 -15.86 -13.40
N SER A 569 -36.32 -14.55 -13.57
CA SER A 569 -35.15 -13.96 -14.22
C SER A 569 -33.86 -14.29 -13.45
N VAL A 570 -33.83 -14.04 -12.14
CA VAL A 570 -32.68 -14.38 -11.29
C VAL A 570 -32.34 -15.87 -11.34
N SER A 571 -33.36 -16.74 -11.32
CA SER A 571 -33.15 -18.18 -11.45
C SER A 571 -32.59 -18.58 -12.81
N HIS A 572 -32.91 -17.85 -13.89
CA HIS A 572 -32.35 -18.08 -15.21
C HIS A 572 -30.86 -17.74 -15.25
N TYR A 573 -30.48 -16.54 -14.79
CA TYR A 573 -29.08 -16.10 -14.76
C TYR A 573 -28.20 -16.94 -13.84
N LEU A 574 -28.73 -17.33 -12.67
CA LEU A 574 -28.02 -18.24 -11.76
C LEU A 574 -27.74 -19.61 -12.43
N ARG A 575 -28.70 -20.14 -13.19
CA ARG A 575 -28.52 -21.40 -13.94
C ARG A 575 -27.51 -21.26 -15.08
N MET A 576 -27.53 -20.14 -15.80
CA MET A 576 -26.56 -19.86 -16.86
C MET A 576 -25.15 -19.76 -16.29
N ASN A 577 -24.97 -19.00 -15.20
CA ASN A 577 -23.68 -18.83 -14.54
C ASN A 577 -23.10 -20.18 -14.09
N LEU A 578 -23.91 -21.07 -13.50
CA LEU A 578 -23.47 -22.38 -13.02
C LEU A 578 -23.39 -23.48 -14.10
N SER A 579 -23.74 -23.20 -15.36
CA SER A 579 -23.81 -24.19 -16.43
C SER A 579 -22.50 -24.93 -16.70
N HIS A 580 -21.36 -24.24 -16.54
CA HIS A 580 -20.03 -24.78 -16.75
C HIS A 580 -19.56 -25.75 -15.64
N LYS A 581 -20.27 -25.85 -14.51
CA LYS A 581 -19.92 -26.71 -13.37
C LYS A 581 -20.51 -28.14 -13.45
N GLY A 582 -21.25 -28.45 -14.51
CA GLY A 582 -21.78 -29.78 -14.80
C GLY A 582 -23.06 -30.16 -14.06
N SER A 583 -23.49 -31.42 -14.21
CA SER A 583 -24.82 -31.91 -13.78
C SER A 583 -25.04 -31.89 -12.27
N HIS A 584 -23.97 -32.01 -11.46
CA HIS A 584 -24.06 -32.01 -10.00
C HIS A 584 -24.53 -30.65 -9.45
N ALA A 585 -24.03 -29.54 -9.98
CA ALA A 585 -24.47 -28.20 -9.59
C ALA A 585 -25.95 -27.96 -9.92
N HIS A 586 -26.42 -28.46 -11.07
CA HIS A 586 -27.83 -28.39 -11.45
C HIS A 586 -28.75 -29.22 -10.56
N GLN A 587 -28.29 -30.38 -10.08
CA GLN A 587 -29.05 -31.17 -9.10
C GLN A 587 -29.23 -30.40 -7.80
N LEU A 588 -28.15 -29.81 -7.26
CA LEU A 588 -28.20 -28.99 -6.04
C LEU A 588 -29.13 -27.78 -6.21
N LEU A 589 -29.06 -27.09 -7.35
CA LEU A 589 -29.95 -25.97 -7.66
C LEU A 589 -31.44 -26.34 -7.62
N ASN A 590 -31.79 -27.57 -7.99
CA ASN A 590 -33.18 -28.03 -8.04
C ASN A 590 -33.70 -28.55 -6.69
N GLN A 591 -32.84 -28.72 -5.68
CA GLN A 591 -33.26 -29.20 -4.35
C GLN A 591 -34.01 -28.14 -3.54
N LYS A 592 -33.72 -26.85 -3.78
CA LYS A 592 -34.35 -25.71 -3.08
C LYS A 592 -34.90 -24.71 -4.08
N LYS A 593 -36.10 -24.18 -3.81
CA LYS A 593 -36.63 -23.06 -4.59
C LYS A 593 -35.90 -21.78 -4.17
N LEU A 594 -35.54 -20.95 -5.13
CA LEU A 594 -34.82 -19.70 -4.89
C LEU A 594 -35.55 -18.76 -3.89
N ARG A 595 -36.88 -18.77 -3.91
CA ARG A 595 -37.73 -17.98 -2.99
C ARG A 595 -37.51 -18.31 -1.51
N ASP A 596 -37.09 -19.54 -1.22
CA ASP A 596 -36.89 -20.05 0.14
C ASP A 596 -35.42 -19.88 0.59
N CYS A 597 -34.54 -19.38 -0.27
CA CYS A 597 -33.12 -19.15 0.04
C CYS A 597 -32.90 -17.74 0.60
N GLY A 598 -31.89 -17.54 1.46
CA GLY A 598 -31.48 -16.22 1.97
C GLY A 598 -32.36 -15.62 3.08
N LEU A 599 -33.22 -16.43 3.72
CA LEU A 599 -34.15 -15.97 4.78
C LEU A 599 -33.53 -15.94 6.17
N GLU A 600 -32.55 -16.80 6.41
CA GLU A 600 -31.78 -16.88 7.65
C GLU A 600 -30.30 -16.60 7.35
N PRO A 601 -29.50 -16.13 8.33
CA PRO A 601 -28.06 -15.91 8.14
C PRO A 601 -27.37 -17.13 7.55
N PHE A 602 -26.51 -16.91 6.55
CA PHE A 602 -25.77 -18.00 5.92
C PHE A 602 -24.89 -18.69 6.95
N LYS A 603 -24.95 -20.03 7.00
CA LYS A 603 -24.10 -20.83 7.88
C LYS A 603 -23.44 -21.94 7.07
N TYR A 604 -22.13 -21.93 7.06
CA TYR A 604 -21.34 -23.00 6.50
C TYR A 604 -21.24 -24.17 7.47
N THR A 605 -21.59 -25.36 7.00
CA THR A 605 -21.38 -26.62 7.73
C THR A 605 -20.53 -27.55 6.89
N ALA A 606 -19.38 -27.97 7.41
CA ALA A 606 -18.55 -28.96 6.73
C ALA A 606 -19.29 -30.31 6.57
N GLU A 607 -19.45 -30.73 5.31
CA GLU A 607 -20.11 -31.95 4.86
C GLU A 607 -19.20 -33.20 4.91
N GLY A 608 -19.79 -34.39 4.83
CA GLY A 608 -19.23 -35.68 5.28
C GLY A 608 -17.84 -36.07 4.76
N TYR A 609 -17.49 -35.75 3.50
CA TYR A 609 -16.17 -36.09 2.93
C TYR A 609 -15.05 -35.18 3.46
N VAL A 610 -15.34 -33.88 3.57
CA VAL A 610 -14.48 -32.85 4.17
C VAL A 610 -14.31 -33.10 5.68
N LYS A 611 -15.41 -33.42 6.38
CA LYS A 611 -15.39 -33.88 7.79
C LYS A 611 -14.50 -35.12 7.99
N ARG A 612 -14.53 -36.09 7.08
CA ARG A 612 -13.81 -37.38 7.24
C ARG A 612 -12.31 -37.28 6.92
N ARG A 613 -11.90 -36.35 6.04
CA ARG A 613 -10.49 -36.03 5.75
C ARG A 613 -9.89 -35.10 6.81
N LEU A 614 -10.64 -34.06 7.24
CA LEU A 614 -10.19 -33.07 8.23
C LEU A 614 -10.21 -33.61 9.67
N ARG A 615 -11.13 -34.52 10.05
CA ARG A 615 -11.15 -35.15 11.39
C ARG A 615 -9.89 -35.91 11.75
N LYS A 616 -9.09 -36.35 10.78
CA LYS A 616 -7.84 -37.07 11.05
C LYS A 616 -6.65 -36.15 11.26
N PHE A 617 -6.72 -34.87 10.88
CA PHE A 617 -5.50 -34.07 10.71
C PHE A 617 -5.56 -32.58 11.18
N PHE A 618 -6.72 -31.89 11.29
CA PHE A 618 -6.80 -30.51 11.84
C PHE A 618 -8.17 -30.14 12.47
N ASN A 619 -8.22 -29.02 13.22
CA ASN A 619 -9.43 -28.47 13.85
C ASN A 619 -10.43 -27.96 12.79
N LEU A 620 -11.46 -28.77 12.51
CA LEU A 620 -12.61 -28.47 11.63
C LEU A 620 -13.21 -27.06 11.84
N GLN A 621 -13.09 -26.52 13.05
CA GLN A 621 -13.65 -25.25 13.47
C GLN A 621 -12.98 -24.03 12.81
N ASP A 622 -11.66 -24.04 12.61
CA ASP A 622 -10.94 -22.89 12.00
C ASP A 622 -11.24 -22.78 10.51
N TYR A 623 -11.21 -23.91 9.80
CA TYR A 623 -11.56 -23.98 8.39
C TYR A 623 -13.02 -23.56 8.18
N THR A 624 -13.93 -24.05 9.03
CA THR A 624 -15.34 -23.66 8.98
C THR A 624 -15.51 -22.14 9.20
N MET A 625 -14.77 -21.54 10.14
CA MET A 625 -14.77 -20.09 10.34
C MET A 625 -14.14 -19.32 9.17
N ALA A 626 -13.06 -19.81 8.57
CA ALA A 626 -12.43 -19.12 7.44
C ALA A 626 -13.34 -19.09 6.20
N VAL A 627 -13.99 -20.23 5.91
CA VAL A 627 -14.99 -20.32 4.83
C VAL A 627 -16.24 -19.49 5.16
N GLN A 628 -16.67 -19.45 6.43
CA GLN A 628 -17.75 -18.58 6.87
C GLN A 628 -17.41 -17.10 6.69
N ASN A 629 -16.23 -16.66 7.13
CA ASN A 629 -15.78 -15.27 6.96
C ASN A 629 -15.69 -14.87 5.48
N LEU A 630 -15.24 -15.78 4.62
CA LEU A 630 -15.27 -15.56 3.17
C LEU A 630 -16.71 -15.38 2.67
N ALA A 631 -17.63 -16.24 3.09
CA ALA A 631 -19.04 -16.14 2.73
C ALA A 631 -19.63 -14.81 3.20
N ASP A 632 -19.41 -14.44 4.47
CA ASP A 632 -19.91 -13.20 5.07
C ASP A 632 -19.37 -11.98 4.31
N SER A 633 -18.06 -11.94 4.01
CA SER A 633 -17.46 -10.86 3.22
C SER A 633 -18.04 -10.73 1.80
N ILE A 634 -18.37 -11.84 1.15
CA ILE A 634 -19.03 -11.82 -0.16
C ILE A 634 -20.49 -11.36 -0.02
N ILE A 635 -21.21 -11.86 0.99
CA ILE A 635 -22.60 -11.48 1.28
C ILE A 635 -22.69 -9.97 1.57
N ASP A 636 -21.78 -9.42 2.38
CA ASP A 636 -21.76 -8.01 2.74
C ASP A 636 -21.54 -7.12 1.52
N ALA A 637 -20.58 -7.47 0.65
CA ALA A 637 -20.33 -6.73 -0.58
C ALA A 637 -21.53 -6.76 -1.54
N CYS A 638 -22.17 -7.93 -1.71
CA CYS A 638 -23.37 -8.04 -2.54
C CYS A 638 -24.57 -7.31 -1.91
N THR A 639 -24.71 -7.34 -0.58
CA THR A 639 -25.79 -6.65 0.15
C THR A 639 -25.63 -5.13 0.05
N GLN A 640 -24.40 -4.63 0.13
CA GLN A 640 -24.09 -3.22 -0.10
C GLN A 640 -24.48 -2.82 -1.52
N PHE A 641 -24.08 -3.60 -2.54
CA PHE A 641 -24.47 -3.34 -3.93
C PHE A 641 -26.00 -3.28 -4.12
N VAL A 642 -26.74 -4.25 -3.54
CA VAL A 642 -28.22 -4.27 -3.60
C VAL A 642 -28.81 -3.03 -2.93
N THR A 643 -28.29 -2.63 -1.77
CA THR A 643 -28.75 -1.44 -1.03
C THR A 643 -28.53 -0.17 -1.85
N GLU A 644 -27.34 -0.01 -2.43
CA GLU A 644 -26.99 1.13 -3.29
C GLU A 644 -27.90 1.22 -4.52
N LYS A 645 -28.31 0.08 -5.12
CA LYS A 645 -29.28 0.08 -6.22
C LYS A 645 -30.68 0.45 -5.75
N GLN A 646 -31.10 -0.05 -4.59
CA GLN A 646 -32.42 0.23 -4.03
C GLN A 646 -32.60 1.72 -3.68
N GLU A 647 -31.54 2.39 -3.21
CA GLU A 647 -31.55 3.82 -2.90
C GLU A 647 -31.76 4.73 -4.12
N ARG A 648 -31.41 4.27 -5.33
CA ARG A 648 -31.57 5.04 -6.58
C ARG A 648 -33.03 5.19 -7.02
N LYS A 649 -33.98 4.46 -6.42
CA LYS A 649 -35.42 4.49 -6.76
C LYS A 649 -35.74 4.22 -8.24
N THR A 650 -34.91 3.42 -8.89
CA THR A 650 -35.08 2.99 -10.29
C THR A 650 -35.75 1.63 -10.37
N ASN A 651 -36.18 1.22 -11.56
CA ASN A 651 -36.73 -0.12 -11.78
C ASN A 651 -35.64 -1.22 -11.66
N TYR A 652 -36.05 -2.46 -11.43
CA TYR A 652 -35.15 -3.62 -11.52
C TYR A 652 -34.66 -3.83 -12.96
N HIS A 653 -33.37 -4.16 -13.08
CA HIS A 653 -32.78 -4.61 -14.33
C HIS A 653 -32.01 -5.92 -14.15
N GLU A 654 -32.01 -6.76 -15.18
CA GLU A 654 -31.41 -8.09 -15.16
C GLU A 654 -29.88 -8.07 -15.07
N THR A 655 -29.23 -6.96 -15.45
CA THR A 655 -27.77 -6.81 -15.27
C THR A 655 -27.38 -6.80 -13.80
N TYR A 656 -28.24 -6.36 -12.89
CA TYR A 656 -27.91 -6.30 -11.47
C TYR A 656 -27.63 -7.68 -10.88
N ILE A 657 -28.33 -8.72 -11.36
CA ILE A 657 -28.03 -10.09 -10.92
C ILE A 657 -26.77 -10.64 -11.59
N GLN A 658 -26.49 -10.25 -12.83
CA GLN A 658 -25.25 -10.62 -13.51
C GLN A 658 -24.03 -10.03 -12.79
N ASP A 659 -24.11 -8.77 -12.35
CA ASP A 659 -23.09 -8.11 -11.53
C ASP A 659 -22.85 -8.85 -10.23
N ILE A 660 -23.92 -9.17 -9.50
CA ILE A 660 -23.82 -9.94 -8.25
C ILE A 660 -23.13 -11.28 -8.50
N LEU A 661 -23.50 -12.00 -9.56
CA LEU A 661 -22.87 -13.27 -9.91
C LEU A 661 -21.40 -13.10 -10.27
N HIS A 662 -21.04 -12.06 -11.03
CA HIS A 662 -19.66 -11.72 -11.36
C HIS A 662 -18.85 -11.38 -10.10
N MET A 663 -19.38 -10.55 -9.21
CA MET A 663 -18.76 -10.19 -7.93
C MET A 663 -18.49 -11.42 -7.06
N ILE A 664 -19.44 -12.36 -7.01
CA ILE A 664 -19.27 -13.63 -6.29
C ILE A 664 -18.14 -14.44 -6.94
N ASP A 665 -18.16 -14.60 -8.26
CA ASP A 665 -17.16 -15.39 -9.00
C ASP A 665 -15.74 -14.83 -8.84
N GLU A 666 -15.57 -13.53 -8.99
CA GLU A 666 -14.29 -12.83 -8.83
C GLU A 666 -13.74 -13.01 -7.41
N ARG A 667 -14.56 -12.79 -6.38
CA ARG A 667 -14.14 -12.96 -4.98
C ARG A 667 -13.84 -14.40 -4.62
N LEU A 668 -14.56 -15.37 -5.19
CA LEU A 668 -14.25 -16.79 -5.03
C LEU A 668 -12.95 -17.18 -5.75
N GLN A 669 -12.70 -16.65 -6.96
CA GLN A 669 -11.46 -16.88 -7.70
C GLN A 669 -10.24 -16.29 -6.98
N ASN A 670 -10.38 -15.10 -6.40
CA ASN A 670 -9.32 -14.46 -5.63
C ASN A 670 -8.98 -15.21 -4.32
N ASN A 671 -9.84 -16.13 -3.87
CA ASN A 671 -9.69 -16.93 -2.65
C ASN A 671 -9.65 -18.44 -2.95
N GLN A 672 -9.04 -18.84 -4.07
CA GLN A 672 -8.95 -20.25 -4.49
C GLN A 672 -8.29 -21.18 -3.45
N ASP A 673 -7.51 -20.66 -2.50
CA ASP A 673 -6.80 -21.45 -1.50
C ASP A 673 -7.72 -22.23 -0.56
N LEU A 674 -8.92 -21.71 -0.26
CA LEU A 674 -9.87 -22.34 0.67
C LEU A 674 -10.68 -23.48 0.02
N ASN A 675 -10.77 -23.49 -1.33
CA ASN A 675 -11.54 -24.41 -2.18
C ASN A 675 -12.67 -25.20 -1.48
N PRO A 676 -13.76 -24.54 -1.04
CA PRO A 676 -14.83 -25.15 -0.25
C PRO A 676 -15.75 -26.10 -1.04
N GLY A 677 -15.50 -26.27 -2.35
CA GLY A 677 -16.21 -27.19 -3.23
C GLY A 677 -17.48 -26.62 -3.87
N THR A 678 -18.01 -27.34 -4.85
CA THR A 678 -19.18 -26.92 -5.67
C THR A 678 -20.44 -26.73 -4.83
N GLU A 679 -20.63 -27.52 -3.77
CA GLU A 679 -21.82 -27.43 -2.91
C GLU A 679 -21.88 -26.11 -2.12
N PHE A 680 -20.74 -25.65 -1.62
CA PHE A 680 -20.63 -24.34 -0.99
C PHE A 680 -20.93 -23.22 -1.98
N GLU A 681 -20.29 -23.25 -3.16
CA GLU A 681 -20.46 -22.22 -4.19
C GLU A 681 -21.93 -22.10 -4.63
N VAL A 682 -22.60 -23.24 -4.90
CA VAL A 682 -24.02 -23.26 -5.27
C VAL A 682 -24.89 -22.73 -4.13
N SER A 683 -24.64 -23.16 -2.89
CA SER A 683 -25.42 -22.74 -1.73
C SER A 683 -25.27 -21.24 -1.44
N LEU A 684 -24.05 -20.70 -1.55
CA LEU A 684 -23.76 -19.28 -1.35
C LEU A 684 -24.43 -18.43 -2.44
N LYS A 685 -24.27 -18.81 -3.72
CA LYS A 685 -24.94 -18.13 -4.84
C LYS A 685 -26.46 -18.17 -4.67
N GLN A 686 -27.05 -19.32 -4.32
CA GLN A 686 -28.50 -19.41 -4.06
C GLN A 686 -28.94 -18.52 -2.90
N HIS A 687 -28.16 -18.44 -1.81
CA HIS A 687 -28.45 -17.60 -0.67
C HIS A 687 -28.48 -16.12 -1.07
N ILE A 688 -27.40 -15.63 -1.71
CA ILE A 688 -27.28 -14.23 -2.13
C ILE A 688 -28.32 -13.88 -3.19
N CYS A 689 -28.48 -14.71 -4.23
CA CYS A 689 -29.47 -14.48 -5.27
C CYS A 689 -30.91 -14.50 -4.72
N GLY A 690 -31.22 -15.36 -3.74
CA GLY A 690 -32.53 -15.40 -3.09
C GLY A 690 -32.83 -14.14 -2.28
N ALA A 691 -31.84 -13.63 -1.55
CA ALA A 691 -31.93 -12.36 -0.83
C ALA A 691 -32.06 -11.18 -1.80
N ALA A 692 -31.16 -11.07 -2.79
CA ALA A 692 -31.17 -10.01 -3.78
C ALA A 692 -32.48 -9.97 -4.60
N ALA A 693 -32.99 -11.14 -5.03
CA ALA A 693 -34.25 -11.24 -5.76
C ALA A 693 -35.43 -10.67 -4.96
N ARG A 694 -35.48 -10.85 -3.63
CA ARG A 694 -36.52 -10.23 -2.78
C ARG A 694 -36.44 -8.71 -2.81
N HIS A 695 -35.24 -8.15 -2.63
CA HIS A 695 -35.03 -6.70 -2.67
C HIS A 695 -35.37 -6.12 -4.04
N PHE A 696 -34.94 -6.78 -5.11
CA PHE A 696 -35.20 -6.36 -6.48
C PHE A 696 -36.67 -6.51 -6.89
N GLN A 697 -37.37 -7.56 -6.43
CA GLN A 697 -38.81 -7.71 -6.61
C GLN A 697 -39.55 -6.55 -5.94
N LYS A 698 -39.19 -6.23 -4.68
CA LYS A 698 -39.76 -5.09 -3.97
C LYS A 698 -39.46 -3.77 -4.67
N MET A 699 -38.23 -3.58 -5.15
CA MET A 699 -37.83 -2.40 -5.91
C MET A 699 -38.63 -2.25 -7.22
N HIS A 700 -38.88 -3.36 -7.93
CA HIS A 700 -39.75 -3.39 -9.11
C HIS A 700 -41.19 -3.02 -8.76
N GLU A 701 -41.75 -3.61 -7.71
CA GLU A 701 -43.12 -3.34 -7.24
C GLU A 701 -43.28 -1.88 -6.77
N ASP A 702 -42.33 -1.37 -5.98
CA ASP A 702 -42.29 0.02 -5.52
C ASP A 702 -42.20 0.98 -6.72
N PHE A 703 -41.36 0.66 -7.72
CA PHE A 703 -41.26 1.44 -8.95
C PHE A 703 -42.58 1.47 -9.72
N LEU A 704 -43.26 0.33 -9.89
CA LEU A 704 -44.57 0.24 -10.53
C LEU A 704 -45.63 1.04 -9.75
N GLN A 705 -45.62 0.98 -8.42
CA GLN A 705 -46.57 1.72 -7.59
C GLN A 705 -46.38 3.24 -7.64
N VAL A 706 -45.13 3.72 -7.68
CA VAL A 706 -44.81 5.15 -7.76
C VAL A 706 -45.10 5.71 -9.14
N ASN A 707 -44.93 4.89 -10.18
CA ASN A 707 -45.11 5.28 -11.57
C ASN A 707 -46.46 4.85 -12.17
N ASP A 708 -47.36 4.34 -11.35
CA ASP A 708 -48.71 3.98 -11.75
C ASP A 708 -49.42 5.21 -12.36
N PRO A 709 -49.86 5.15 -13.63
CA PRO A 709 -50.40 6.32 -14.31
C PRO A 709 -51.63 6.91 -13.59
N TYR A 710 -52.48 6.07 -12.99
CA TYR A 710 -53.67 6.54 -12.25
C TYR A 710 -53.29 7.30 -10.97
N ARG A 711 -52.37 6.76 -10.17
CA ARG A 711 -51.86 7.42 -8.96
C ARG A 711 -51.12 8.71 -9.28
N CYS A 712 -50.27 8.73 -10.32
CA CYS A 712 -49.57 9.93 -10.76
C CYS A 712 -50.55 11.04 -11.16
N LEU A 713 -51.58 10.71 -11.95
CA LEU A 713 -52.61 11.66 -12.35
C LEU A 713 -53.41 12.19 -11.14
N THR A 714 -53.80 11.30 -10.23
CA THR A 714 -54.57 11.66 -9.03
C THR A 714 -53.76 12.59 -8.12
N LYS A 715 -52.45 12.38 -7.99
CA LYS A 715 -51.56 13.26 -7.23
C LYS A 715 -51.53 14.69 -7.76
N ASN A 716 -51.72 14.87 -9.07
CA ASN A 716 -51.72 16.18 -9.72
C ASN A 716 -53.13 16.82 -9.81
N LYS A 717 -54.19 16.14 -9.36
CA LYS A 717 -55.58 16.61 -9.47
C LYS A 717 -55.80 18.02 -8.91
N GLU A 718 -55.35 18.28 -7.68
CA GLU A 718 -55.53 19.59 -7.03
C GLU A 718 -54.77 20.70 -7.79
N LYS A 719 -53.67 20.35 -8.45
CA LYS A 719 -52.92 21.28 -9.31
C LYS A 719 -53.71 21.60 -10.59
N PHE A 720 -54.25 20.60 -11.28
CA PHE A 720 -55.14 20.81 -12.42
C PHE A 720 -56.33 21.70 -12.06
N ARG A 721 -56.91 21.51 -10.87
CA ARG A 721 -58.01 22.34 -10.35
C ARG A 721 -57.57 23.78 -10.10
N ALA A 722 -56.42 23.98 -9.46
CA ALA A 722 -55.90 25.32 -9.18
C ALA A 722 -55.58 26.08 -10.47
N ASP A 723 -54.92 25.44 -11.44
CA ASP A 723 -54.59 26.03 -12.73
C ASP A 723 -55.83 26.34 -13.57
N PHE A 724 -56.85 25.46 -13.53
CA PHE A 724 -58.16 25.72 -14.14
C PHE A 724 -58.79 27.02 -13.64
N LYS A 725 -58.84 27.21 -12.31
CA LYS A 725 -59.39 28.44 -11.70
C LYS A 725 -58.61 29.68 -12.10
N ASP A 726 -57.28 29.59 -12.11
CA ASP A 726 -56.42 30.73 -12.46
C ASP A 726 -56.58 31.14 -13.93
N VAL A 727 -56.65 30.19 -14.86
CA VAL A 727 -56.89 30.49 -16.28
C VAL A 727 -58.33 30.98 -16.51
N PHE A 728 -59.32 30.43 -15.81
CA PHE A 728 -60.71 30.87 -15.92
C PHE A 728 -60.88 32.33 -15.48
N HIS A 729 -60.27 32.71 -14.36
CA HIS A 729 -60.30 34.08 -13.81
C HIS A 729 -59.30 35.04 -14.46
N GLU A 730 -58.55 34.61 -15.47
CA GLU A 730 -57.54 35.42 -16.19
C GLU A 730 -56.46 36.03 -15.26
N ARG A 731 -56.06 35.30 -14.22
CA ARG A 731 -55.01 35.74 -13.29
C ARG A 731 -53.64 35.68 -13.96
N ASP A 732 -52.75 36.63 -13.64
CA ASP A 732 -51.35 36.56 -14.07
C ASP A 732 -50.65 35.35 -13.44
N GLN A 733 -50.16 34.46 -14.30
CA GLN A 733 -49.51 33.21 -13.91
C GLN A 733 -47.98 33.29 -13.89
N CYS A 734 -47.37 34.39 -14.37
CA CYS A 734 -45.92 34.44 -14.61
C CYS A 734 -45.09 34.14 -13.36
N GLN A 735 -45.41 34.78 -12.23
CA GLN A 735 -44.70 34.56 -10.96
C GLN A 735 -44.96 33.15 -10.40
N LYS A 736 -46.23 32.75 -10.30
CA LYS A 736 -46.62 31.43 -9.75
C LYS A 736 -45.97 30.28 -10.55
N LYS A 737 -46.00 30.36 -11.89
CA LYS A 737 -45.40 29.34 -12.76
C LYS A 737 -43.87 29.37 -12.72
N ALA A 738 -43.25 30.54 -12.57
CA ALA A 738 -41.79 30.63 -12.36
C ALA A 738 -41.35 29.96 -11.05
N GLU A 739 -42.05 30.23 -9.94
CA GLU A 739 -41.82 29.56 -8.65
C GLU A 739 -42.04 28.04 -8.76
N GLU A 740 -43.08 27.62 -9.48
CA GLU A 740 -43.40 26.21 -9.68
C GLU A 740 -42.31 25.47 -10.49
N PHE A 741 -41.88 26.04 -11.62
CA PHE A 741 -40.79 25.49 -12.42
C PHE A 741 -39.49 25.41 -11.60
N THR A 742 -39.22 26.45 -10.81
CA THR A 742 -38.02 26.50 -9.98
C THR A 742 -38.06 25.43 -8.90
N ASN A 743 -39.14 25.32 -8.13
CA ASN A 743 -39.24 24.39 -6.99
C ASN A 743 -39.45 22.93 -7.39
N GLN A 744 -40.19 22.66 -8.47
CA GLN A 744 -40.55 21.30 -8.88
C GLN A 744 -39.60 20.72 -9.95
N CYS A 745 -38.98 21.56 -10.78
CA CYS A 745 -38.10 21.10 -11.87
C CYS A 745 -36.63 21.41 -11.59
N LEU A 746 -36.27 22.68 -11.37
CA LEU A 746 -34.87 23.10 -11.27
C LEU A 746 -34.23 22.70 -9.93
N LYS A 747 -34.91 22.93 -8.80
CA LYS A 747 -34.38 22.65 -7.46
C LYS A 747 -33.95 21.17 -7.31
N PRO A 748 -34.78 20.17 -7.64
CA PRO A 748 -34.37 18.76 -7.55
C PRO A 748 -33.24 18.41 -8.52
N ALA A 749 -33.23 18.99 -9.72
CA ALA A 749 -32.17 18.77 -10.71
C ALA A 749 -30.82 19.33 -10.26
N VAL A 750 -30.83 20.49 -9.59
CA VAL A 750 -29.63 21.11 -9.00
C VAL A 750 -29.14 20.29 -7.80
N GLU A 751 -30.03 19.82 -6.92
CA GLU A 751 -29.66 18.92 -5.81
C GLU A 751 -29.02 17.62 -6.31
N ASP A 752 -29.56 16.99 -7.36
CA ASP A 752 -28.98 15.80 -7.98
C ASP A 752 -27.60 16.08 -8.60
N PHE A 753 -27.46 17.20 -9.31
CA PHE A 753 -26.17 17.65 -9.84
C PHE A 753 -25.12 17.83 -8.74
N LEU A 754 -25.47 18.50 -7.65
CA LEU A 754 -24.58 18.66 -6.49
C LEU A 754 -24.11 17.30 -5.95
N ASN A 755 -25.02 16.35 -5.75
CA ASN A 755 -24.68 15.01 -5.22
C ASN A 755 -23.78 14.19 -6.16
N ARG A 756 -23.82 14.45 -7.47
CA ARG A 756 -22.94 13.82 -8.47
C ARG A 756 -21.49 14.29 -8.37
N PHE A 757 -21.26 15.58 -8.12
CA PHE A 757 -19.93 16.18 -8.14
C PHE A 757 -19.30 16.36 -6.75
N LEU A 758 -20.08 16.43 -5.69
CA LEU A 758 -19.56 16.69 -4.34
C LEU A 758 -18.62 15.58 -3.84
N GLY A 759 -18.85 14.33 -4.27
CA GLY A 759 -17.98 13.20 -3.93
C GLY A 759 -16.54 13.38 -4.42
N THR A 760 -16.32 13.91 -5.63
CA THR A 760 -14.96 14.14 -6.16
C THR A 760 -14.26 15.30 -5.44
N SER A 761 -15.00 16.36 -5.06
CA SER A 761 -14.46 17.47 -4.26
C SER A 761 -14.01 17.03 -2.86
N ILE A 762 -14.75 16.12 -2.22
CA ILE A 762 -14.35 15.56 -0.91
C ILE A 762 -13.05 14.76 -1.05
N VAL A 763 -12.94 13.91 -2.08
CA VAL A 763 -11.72 13.14 -2.34
C VAL A 763 -10.52 14.09 -2.55
N ASP A 764 -10.67 15.10 -3.41
CA ASP A 764 -9.62 16.11 -3.66
C ASP A 764 -9.14 16.80 -2.38
N GLU A 765 -10.05 17.14 -1.48
CA GLU A 765 -9.70 17.81 -0.22
C GLU A 765 -8.96 16.87 0.74
N MET A 766 -9.43 15.63 0.89
CA MET A 766 -8.78 14.64 1.75
C MET A 766 -7.36 14.33 1.28
N LEU A 767 -7.12 14.34 -0.04
CA LEU A 767 -5.79 14.12 -0.63
C LEU A 767 -4.80 15.27 -0.37
N LYS A 768 -5.27 16.46 0.00
CA LYS A 768 -4.37 17.55 0.44
C LYS A 768 -3.75 17.27 1.81
N ILE A 769 -4.33 16.37 2.60
CA ILE A 769 -3.85 15.95 3.93
C ILE A 769 -2.73 14.91 3.73
N GLN A 770 -1.55 15.39 3.30
CA GLN A 770 -0.43 14.55 2.87
C GLN A 770 0.10 13.61 3.95
N ASP A 771 0.02 14.02 5.22
CA ASP A 771 0.43 13.25 6.40
C ASP A 771 -0.42 12.00 6.66
N LYS A 772 -1.64 11.93 6.13
CA LYS A 772 -2.54 10.77 6.28
C LYS A 772 -2.87 10.08 4.95
N PHE A 773 -3.12 10.85 3.90
CA PHE A 773 -3.63 10.36 2.61
C PHE A 773 -2.67 10.60 1.45
N GLY A 774 -1.45 11.12 1.72
CA GLY A 774 -0.45 11.37 0.68
C GLY A 774 0.17 10.09 0.12
N THR A 775 0.41 9.09 0.97
CA THR A 775 1.04 7.80 0.58
C THR A 775 0.41 6.64 1.33
N ARG A 776 0.59 5.42 0.80
CA ARG A 776 0.20 4.18 1.48
C ARG A 776 0.83 4.05 2.87
N MET A 777 2.12 4.37 2.98
CA MET A 777 2.87 4.31 4.23
C MET A 777 2.32 5.29 5.26
N SER A 778 1.95 6.50 4.84
CA SER A 778 1.37 7.49 5.74
C SER A 778 -0.03 7.10 6.22
N LEU A 779 -0.84 6.45 5.36
CA LEU A 779 -2.13 5.87 5.74
C LEU A 779 -1.94 4.74 6.77
N GLN A 780 -1.07 3.77 6.49
CA GLN A 780 -0.81 2.64 7.39
C GLN A 780 -0.28 3.10 8.76
N PHE A 781 0.65 4.06 8.78
CA PHE A 781 1.14 4.66 10.02
C PHE A 781 0.00 5.31 10.81
N SER A 782 -0.81 6.16 10.15
CA SER A 782 -1.89 6.89 10.80
C SER A 782 -2.92 5.95 11.43
N ILE A 783 -3.25 4.84 10.75
CA ILE A 783 -4.16 3.83 11.27
C ILE A 783 -3.56 3.12 12.50
N LEU A 784 -2.29 2.72 12.44
CA LEU A 784 -1.64 2.02 13.55
C LEU A 784 -1.43 2.96 14.76
N GLN A 785 -1.14 4.23 14.52
CA GLN A 785 -1.03 5.24 15.57
C GLN A 785 -2.39 5.50 16.25
N ASP A 786 -3.47 5.57 15.46
CA ASP A 786 -4.83 5.71 15.98
C ASP A 786 -5.27 4.48 16.80
N LEU A 787 -4.97 3.27 16.30
CA LEU A 787 -5.20 2.01 17.01
C LEU A 787 -4.47 1.99 18.37
N LEU A 788 -3.22 2.43 18.41
CA LEU A 788 -2.42 2.52 19.64
C LEU A 788 -3.03 3.49 20.65
N SER A 789 -3.39 4.68 20.16
CA SER A 789 -3.93 5.79 20.95
C SER A 789 -5.28 5.42 21.58
N GLN A 790 -6.15 4.77 20.81
CA GLN A 790 -7.44 4.30 21.31
C GLN A 790 -7.33 3.08 22.22
N GLY A 791 -6.39 2.18 21.93
CA GLY A 791 -6.12 0.99 22.75
C GLY A 791 -7.32 0.05 22.92
N LYS A 792 -8.25 -0.01 21.94
CA LYS A 792 -9.45 -0.86 21.96
C LYS A 792 -9.20 -2.17 21.22
N PHE A 793 -9.39 -3.31 21.90
CA PHE A 793 -9.14 -4.65 21.36
C PHE A 793 -9.97 -4.96 20.11
N GLU A 794 -11.24 -4.57 20.12
CA GLU A 794 -12.21 -4.85 19.06
C GLU A 794 -11.74 -4.25 17.73
N LYS A 795 -11.14 -3.05 17.77
CA LYS A 795 -10.56 -2.39 16.60
C LYS A 795 -9.35 -3.14 16.05
N TYR A 796 -8.49 -3.70 16.91
CA TYR A 796 -7.38 -4.54 16.45
C TYR A 796 -7.87 -5.82 15.76
N VAL A 797 -8.89 -6.49 16.32
CA VAL A 797 -9.46 -7.70 15.70
C VAL A 797 -10.06 -7.40 14.33
N SER A 798 -10.82 -6.30 14.23
CA SER A 798 -11.41 -5.84 12.97
C SER A 798 -10.33 -5.46 11.94
N TYR A 799 -9.30 -4.70 12.33
CA TYR A 799 -8.17 -4.37 11.46
C TYR A 799 -7.42 -5.61 10.93
N ILE A 800 -7.28 -6.66 11.75
CA ILE A 800 -6.56 -7.87 11.38
C ILE A 800 -7.41 -8.81 10.52
N SER A 801 -8.67 -9.02 10.90
CA SER A 801 -9.56 -10.03 10.31
C SER A 801 -10.41 -9.50 9.16
N SER A 802 -10.73 -8.19 9.16
CA SER A 802 -11.60 -7.50 8.21
C SER A 802 -10.94 -6.19 7.76
N TYR A 803 -9.73 -6.30 7.21
CA TYR A 803 -8.87 -5.15 6.90
C TYR A 803 -9.54 -4.11 5.98
N GLU A 804 -10.15 -4.56 4.87
CA GLU A 804 -10.83 -3.67 3.93
C GLU A 804 -11.95 -2.85 4.60
N GLU A 805 -12.83 -3.53 5.32
CA GLU A 805 -13.95 -2.90 6.02
C GLU A 805 -13.47 -1.92 7.10
N TYR A 806 -12.49 -2.34 7.91
CA TYR A 806 -11.93 -1.49 8.96
C TYR A 806 -11.33 -0.21 8.38
N VAL A 807 -10.54 -0.31 7.30
CA VAL A 807 -9.90 0.86 6.69
C VAL A 807 -10.94 1.77 6.06
N LYS A 808 -11.95 1.24 5.36
CA LYS A 808 -13.06 2.05 4.81
C LYS A 808 -13.80 2.83 5.90
N ASN A 809 -14.11 2.17 7.02
CA ASN A 809 -14.75 2.82 8.17
C ASN A 809 -13.83 3.86 8.82
N TRP A 810 -12.54 3.57 8.94
CA TRP A 810 -11.57 4.53 9.46
C TRP A 810 -11.45 5.78 8.57
N ILE A 811 -11.42 5.60 7.24
CA ILE A 811 -11.43 6.72 6.29
C ILE A 811 -12.71 7.53 6.42
N LEU A 812 -13.85 6.87 6.58
CA LEU A 812 -15.15 7.51 6.83
C LEU A 812 -15.10 8.40 8.07
N ASP A 813 -14.61 7.86 9.20
CA ASP A 813 -14.42 8.60 10.44
C ASP A 813 -13.50 9.82 10.23
N GLN A 814 -12.43 9.70 9.44
CA GLN A 814 -11.54 10.83 9.14
C GLN A 814 -12.22 11.91 8.28
N ILE A 815 -13.05 11.53 7.31
CA ILE A 815 -13.84 12.48 6.51
C ILE A 815 -14.80 13.23 7.42
N GLU A 816 -15.58 12.51 8.25
CA GLU A 816 -16.55 13.13 9.17
C GLU A 816 -15.86 14.11 10.13
N ASN A 817 -14.70 13.73 10.67
CA ASN A 817 -13.92 14.62 11.53
C ASN A 817 -13.39 15.85 10.78
N HIS A 818 -12.88 15.70 9.56
CA HIS A 818 -12.32 16.82 8.78
C HIS A 818 -13.38 17.85 8.39
N PHE A 819 -14.59 17.40 8.07
CA PHE A 819 -15.69 18.26 7.64
C PHE A 819 -16.64 18.66 8.78
N SER A 820 -16.34 18.27 10.02
CA SER A 820 -17.20 18.49 11.20
C SER A 820 -17.54 19.95 11.49
N ASP A 821 -16.68 20.88 11.07
CA ASP A 821 -16.91 22.33 11.19
C ASP A 821 -17.96 22.87 10.20
N GLY A 822 -18.35 22.06 9.21
CA GLY A 822 -19.28 22.38 8.14
C GLY A 822 -18.78 23.44 7.14
N SER A 823 -17.62 24.06 7.35
CA SER A 823 -17.19 25.26 6.62
C SER A 823 -16.77 24.93 5.19
N LYS A 824 -15.85 23.98 5.02
CA LYS A 824 -15.37 23.50 3.71
C LYS A 824 -16.43 22.78 2.92
N MET A 825 -17.28 21.99 3.58
CA MET A 825 -18.39 21.30 2.93
C MET A 825 -19.35 22.33 2.31
N SER A 826 -19.71 23.36 3.08
CA SER A 826 -20.56 24.46 2.61
C SER A 826 -19.90 25.25 1.46
N GLU A 827 -18.58 25.39 1.47
CA GLU A 827 -17.83 26.05 0.38
C GLU A 827 -17.97 25.27 -0.94
N PHE A 828 -17.77 23.95 -0.92
CA PHE A 828 -17.92 23.13 -2.12
C PHE A 828 -19.36 23.09 -2.62
N GLU A 829 -20.33 23.01 -1.71
CA GLU A 829 -21.76 23.09 -2.03
C GLU A 829 -22.09 24.44 -2.69
N ASP A 830 -21.58 25.55 -2.18
CA ASP A 830 -21.79 26.89 -2.77
C ASP A 830 -21.10 27.00 -4.14
N GLN A 831 -19.87 26.53 -4.30
CA GLN A 831 -19.15 26.55 -5.59
C GLN A 831 -19.93 25.82 -6.70
N HIS A 832 -20.39 24.59 -6.42
CA HIS A 832 -21.18 23.81 -7.36
C HIS A 832 -22.56 24.43 -7.61
N LEU A 833 -23.21 24.96 -6.57
CA LEU A 833 -24.50 25.66 -6.68
C LEU A 833 -24.39 26.90 -7.57
N GLN A 834 -23.36 27.73 -7.38
CA GLN A 834 -23.12 28.90 -8.23
C GLN A 834 -22.85 28.51 -9.69
N SER A 835 -22.12 27.41 -9.92
CA SER A 835 -21.90 26.86 -11.26
C SER A 835 -23.20 26.43 -11.95
N SER A 836 -24.11 25.77 -11.21
CA SER A 836 -25.44 25.40 -11.71
C SER A 836 -26.31 26.63 -11.99
N ILE A 837 -26.39 27.58 -11.06
CA ILE A 837 -27.17 28.82 -11.23
C ILE A 837 -26.67 29.63 -12.42
N SER A 838 -25.36 29.75 -12.59
CA SER A 838 -24.74 30.41 -13.74
C SER A 838 -25.16 29.74 -15.06
N SER A 839 -25.09 28.40 -15.11
CA SER A 839 -25.51 27.62 -16.27
C SER A 839 -26.99 27.80 -16.61
N ILE A 840 -27.87 27.86 -15.60
CA ILE A 840 -29.30 28.10 -15.78
C ILE A 840 -29.55 29.52 -16.29
N ASN A 841 -28.91 30.53 -15.70
CA ASN A 841 -29.02 31.92 -16.15
C ASN A 841 -28.57 32.10 -17.61
N ASP A 842 -27.49 31.42 -18.01
CA ASP A 842 -27.02 31.43 -19.39
C ASP A 842 -27.99 30.74 -20.34
N ALA A 843 -28.62 29.63 -19.91
CA ALA A 843 -29.67 28.96 -20.67
C ALA A 843 -30.91 29.87 -20.86
N ILE A 844 -31.34 30.58 -19.81
CA ILE A 844 -32.44 31.56 -19.87
C ILE A 844 -32.12 32.68 -20.86
N LYS A 845 -30.91 33.27 -20.78
CA LYS A 845 -30.47 34.34 -21.70
C LYS A 845 -30.46 33.87 -23.15
N LYS A 846 -29.89 32.69 -23.43
CA LYS A 846 -29.84 32.10 -24.78
C LYS A 846 -31.24 31.76 -25.31
N ALA A 847 -32.14 31.29 -24.45
CA ALA A 847 -33.53 31.02 -24.83
C ALA A 847 -34.28 32.32 -25.19
N LYS A 848 -34.03 33.44 -24.49
CA LYS A 848 -34.59 34.76 -24.82
C LYS A 848 -34.19 35.22 -26.23
N MET A 849 -32.92 35.04 -26.60
CA MET A 849 -32.40 35.44 -27.92
C MET A 849 -33.02 34.69 -29.09
N LYS A 850 -33.65 33.52 -28.86
CA LYS A 850 -34.27 32.70 -29.91
C LYS A 850 -35.70 33.14 -30.29
N ASN A 851 -36.26 34.18 -29.65
CA ASN A 851 -37.63 34.69 -29.89
C ASN A 851 -38.67 33.57 -30.02
N SER A 852 -38.94 32.88 -28.91
CA SER A 852 -39.91 31.78 -28.87
C SER A 852 -41.35 32.30 -28.92
N SER A 853 -42.17 31.82 -29.86
CA SER A 853 -43.57 32.24 -30.02
C SER A 853 -44.52 31.73 -28.93
N SER A 854 -44.08 30.77 -28.12
CA SER A 854 -44.84 30.23 -26.99
C SER A 854 -43.92 29.92 -25.81
N LEU A 855 -44.47 29.98 -24.59
CA LEU A 855 -43.74 29.63 -23.37
C LEU A 855 -43.29 28.17 -23.36
N LYS A 856 -44.09 27.26 -23.95
CA LYS A 856 -43.72 25.86 -24.11
C LYS A 856 -42.41 25.72 -24.90
N THR A 857 -42.30 26.38 -26.05
CA THR A 857 -41.08 26.39 -26.86
C THR A 857 -39.91 27.03 -26.12
N PHE A 858 -40.18 28.06 -25.32
CA PHE A 858 -39.17 28.72 -24.50
C PHE A 858 -38.57 27.77 -23.43
N VAL A 859 -39.41 27.06 -22.68
CA VAL A 859 -38.96 26.12 -21.64
C VAL A 859 -38.33 24.86 -22.24
N GLU A 860 -38.82 24.35 -23.37
CA GLU A 860 -38.15 23.28 -24.12
C GLU A 860 -36.74 23.70 -24.56
N ASN A 861 -36.55 24.95 -25.01
CA ASN A 861 -35.23 25.49 -25.34
C ASN A 861 -34.30 25.57 -24.12
N ILE A 862 -34.81 25.98 -22.95
CA ILE A 862 -34.05 25.94 -21.70
C ILE A 862 -33.62 24.51 -21.36
N CYS A 863 -34.55 23.55 -21.42
CA CYS A 863 -34.28 22.14 -21.14
C CYS A 863 -33.20 21.59 -22.07
N LYS A 864 -33.26 21.88 -23.38
CA LYS A 864 -32.22 21.47 -24.35
C LYS A 864 -30.85 22.05 -24.03
N LEU A 865 -30.78 23.33 -23.67
CA LEU A 865 -29.53 24.00 -23.32
C LEU A 865 -28.91 23.46 -22.02
N LEU A 866 -29.73 22.88 -21.14
CA LEU A 866 -29.30 22.26 -19.89
C LEU A 866 -29.11 20.75 -19.99
N GLY A 867 -29.45 20.13 -21.12
CA GLY A 867 -29.54 18.66 -21.28
C GLY A 867 -28.22 17.91 -21.07
N ASP A 868 -27.07 18.57 -21.23
CA ASP A 868 -25.75 17.98 -20.93
C ASP A 868 -25.33 18.16 -19.46
N LYS A 869 -26.06 18.95 -18.66
CA LYS A 869 -25.67 19.33 -17.29
C LYS A 869 -26.68 18.90 -16.22
N LEU A 870 -27.98 19.00 -16.49
CA LEU A 870 -29.04 18.79 -15.51
C LEU A 870 -30.06 17.77 -16.04
N VAL A 871 -30.57 16.91 -15.15
CA VAL A 871 -31.67 15.99 -15.45
C VAL A 871 -32.96 16.58 -14.88
N ILE A 872 -33.85 17.03 -15.76
CA ILE A 872 -35.16 17.57 -15.36
C ILE A 872 -36.21 16.47 -15.49
N SER A 873 -36.90 16.17 -14.38
CA SER A 873 -37.97 15.18 -14.33
C SER A 873 -39.08 15.49 -15.35
N GLN A 874 -39.43 14.52 -16.18
CA GLN A 874 -40.53 14.67 -17.14
C GLN A 874 -41.90 14.73 -16.48
N ASP A 875 -42.07 14.07 -15.33
CA ASP A 875 -43.30 14.17 -14.55
C ASP A 875 -43.51 15.59 -14.03
N ALA A 876 -42.45 16.20 -13.48
CA ALA A 876 -42.49 17.58 -12.98
C ALA A 876 -42.67 18.58 -14.13
N LEU A 877 -41.93 18.39 -15.23
CA LEU A 877 -42.01 19.24 -16.42
C LEU A 877 -43.40 19.14 -17.08
N GLY A 878 -43.91 17.92 -17.25
CA GLY A 878 -45.24 17.67 -17.78
C GLY A 878 -46.32 18.31 -16.91
N ALA A 879 -46.20 18.19 -15.58
CA ALA A 879 -47.12 18.83 -14.66
C ALA A 879 -47.04 20.37 -14.69
N PHE A 880 -45.87 20.94 -14.98
CA PHE A 880 -45.68 22.39 -15.14
C PHE A 880 -46.28 22.92 -16.45
N MET A 881 -46.19 22.14 -17.52
CA MET A 881 -46.65 22.55 -18.86
C MET A 881 -48.17 22.66 -18.98
N ILE A 882 -48.93 22.14 -18.02
CA ILE A 882 -50.40 22.17 -18.00
C ILE A 882 -50.89 23.62 -17.91
N LEU A 883 -51.81 24.00 -18.82
CA LEU A 883 -52.58 25.25 -18.78
C LEU A 883 -51.73 26.52 -18.57
N ASN A 884 -50.52 26.52 -19.14
CA ASN A 884 -49.58 27.60 -18.90
C ASN A 884 -49.68 28.68 -19.99
N THR A 885 -50.35 29.79 -19.66
CA THR A 885 -50.59 30.92 -20.58
C THR A 885 -49.68 32.11 -20.30
N ALA A 886 -48.65 31.95 -19.47
CA ALA A 886 -47.75 33.05 -19.11
C ALA A 886 -46.96 33.58 -20.31
N ASP A 887 -46.71 34.89 -20.31
CA ASP A 887 -45.91 35.56 -21.33
C ASP A 887 -44.43 35.13 -21.21
N PRO A 888 -43.75 34.73 -22.31
CA PRO A 888 -42.37 34.25 -22.25
C PRO A 888 -41.36 35.28 -21.71
N GLU A 889 -41.54 36.58 -21.99
CA GLU A 889 -40.61 37.62 -21.53
C GLU A 889 -40.78 37.90 -20.03
N GLN A 890 -42.03 38.06 -19.58
CA GLN A 890 -42.36 38.26 -18.17
C GLN A 890 -42.02 37.03 -17.32
N PHE A 891 -42.38 35.82 -17.78
CA PHE A 891 -41.99 34.58 -17.12
C PHE A 891 -40.48 34.49 -16.94
N ALA A 892 -39.70 34.86 -17.96
CA ALA A 892 -38.25 34.79 -17.89
C ALA A 892 -37.62 35.94 -17.08
N HIS A 893 -38.38 36.95 -16.65
CA HIS A 893 -37.98 37.88 -15.61
C HIS A 893 -38.26 37.28 -14.22
N CYS A 894 -39.50 36.79 -14.00
CA CYS A 894 -39.90 36.13 -12.75
C CYS A 894 -39.00 34.92 -12.43
N LEU A 895 -38.65 34.11 -13.43
CA LEU A 895 -37.80 32.94 -13.27
C LEU A 895 -36.39 33.29 -12.76
N THR A 896 -35.81 34.42 -13.19
CA THR A 896 -34.50 34.86 -12.70
C THR A 896 -34.57 35.26 -11.22
N VAL A 897 -35.69 35.85 -10.79
CA VAL A 897 -35.94 36.20 -9.39
C VAL A 897 -36.11 34.93 -8.55
N SER A 898 -37.02 34.03 -8.96
CA SER A 898 -37.25 32.76 -8.26
C SER A 898 -36.00 31.89 -8.21
N LEU A 899 -35.15 31.90 -9.25
CA LEU A 899 -33.87 31.19 -9.26
C LEU A 899 -32.90 31.74 -8.20
N SER A 900 -32.89 33.06 -7.99
CA SER A 900 -32.04 33.70 -6.99
C SER A 900 -32.50 33.35 -5.57
N GLU A 901 -33.81 33.35 -5.33
CA GLU A 901 -34.43 32.93 -4.06
C GLU A 901 -34.17 31.44 -3.78
N MET A 902 -34.33 30.58 -4.79
CA MET A 902 -34.02 29.16 -4.69
C MET A 902 -32.54 28.93 -4.35
N GLY A 903 -31.63 29.69 -4.96
CA GLY A 903 -30.20 29.64 -4.64
C GLY A 903 -29.93 29.97 -3.16
N GLN A 904 -30.58 31.00 -2.63
CA GLN A 904 -30.47 31.35 -1.21
C GLN A 904 -31.06 30.27 -0.30
N ALA A 905 -32.25 29.75 -0.62
CA ALA A 905 -32.91 28.72 0.15
C ALA A 905 -32.10 27.40 0.19
N LEU A 906 -31.50 27.00 -0.94
CA LEU A 906 -30.61 25.84 -1.00
C LEU A 906 -29.35 26.07 -0.16
N LYS A 907 -28.75 27.26 -0.24
CA LYS A 907 -27.58 27.63 0.57
C LYS A 907 -27.85 27.56 2.07
N GLU A 908 -29.06 27.90 2.52
CA GLU A 908 -29.49 27.75 3.91
C GLU A 908 -29.74 26.29 4.28
N GLN A 909 -30.46 25.55 3.44
CA GLN A 909 -30.75 24.11 3.62
C GLN A 909 -29.46 23.28 3.76
N PHE A 910 -28.40 23.64 3.03
CA PHE A 910 -27.11 22.95 3.10
C PHE A 910 -26.35 23.19 4.40
N LYS A 911 -26.56 24.32 5.09
CA LYS A 911 -25.94 24.58 6.39
C LYS A 911 -26.51 23.72 7.52
N GLU A 912 -27.77 23.29 7.40
CA GLU A 912 -28.49 22.57 8.46
C GLU A 912 -28.35 21.04 8.40
N SER A 913 -27.76 20.50 7.33
CA SER A 913 -27.72 19.06 7.09
C SER A 913 -26.41 18.40 7.54
N ASP A 914 -26.55 17.33 8.33
CA ASP A 914 -25.43 16.53 8.84
C ASP A 914 -24.69 15.78 7.71
N ILE A 915 -23.38 15.63 7.87
CA ILE A 915 -22.44 15.03 6.91
C ILE A 915 -22.84 13.58 6.62
N GLN A 916 -23.23 12.80 7.63
CA GLN A 916 -23.64 11.40 7.45
C GLN A 916 -24.84 11.28 6.50
N ARG A 917 -25.83 12.17 6.66
CA ARG A 917 -27.00 12.20 5.77
C ARG A 917 -26.65 12.63 4.34
N LYS A 918 -25.66 13.50 4.17
CA LYS A 918 -25.18 13.95 2.85
C LYS A 918 -24.41 12.83 2.14
N GLN A 919 -23.54 12.11 2.85
CA GLN A 919 -22.72 11.05 2.25
C GLN A 919 -23.53 9.90 1.65
N ASN A 920 -24.68 9.57 2.23
CA ASN A 920 -25.57 8.54 1.67
C ASN A 920 -26.11 8.93 0.29
N LYS A 921 -26.26 10.23 0.00
CA LYS A 921 -26.77 10.73 -1.28
C LYS A 921 -25.71 10.86 -2.38
N LEU A 922 -24.42 10.81 -2.03
CA LEU A 922 -23.35 10.97 -3.01
C LEU A 922 -23.29 9.80 -3.98
N HIS A 923 -23.11 10.10 -5.28
CA HIS A 923 -22.97 9.10 -6.32
C HIS A 923 -21.61 8.37 -6.24
N LEU A 924 -20.53 9.13 -6.06
CA LEU A 924 -19.20 8.60 -5.75
C LEU A 924 -19.03 8.55 -4.23
N LYS A 925 -18.73 7.37 -3.68
CA LYS A 925 -18.43 7.19 -2.25
C LYS A 925 -16.95 7.52 -1.97
N PRO A 926 -16.64 8.66 -1.29
CA PRO A 926 -15.25 9.09 -1.13
C PRO A 926 -14.38 8.09 -0.36
N GLN A 927 -14.94 7.40 0.62
CA GLN A 927 -14.24 6.39 1.42
C GLN A 927 -13.79 5.18 0.59
N THR A 928 -14.61 4.76 -0.38
CA THR A 928 -14.28 3.63 -1.26
C THR A 928 -13.20 4.04 -2.26
N GLU A 929 -13.28 5.25 -2.81
CA GLU A 929 -12.28 5.78 -3.75
C GLU A 929 -10.92 5.96 -3.06
N LEU A 930 -10.89 6.61 -1.88
CA LEU A 930 -9.67 6.79 -1.09
C LEU A 930 -9.07 5.45 -0.67
N PHE A 931 -9.90 4.47 -0.30
CA PHE A 931 -9.45 3.11 0.00
C PHE A 931 -8.79 2.47 -1.22
N ASN A 932 -9.47 2.41 -2.36
CA ASN A 932 -8.96 1.79 -3.58
C ASN A 932 -7.62 2.41 -4.03
N ARG A 933 -7.46 3.71 -3.85
CA ARG A 933 -6.22 4.43 -4.19
C ARG A 933 -5.06 4.09 -3.24
N LEU A 934 -5.29 4.03 -1.94
CA LEU A 934 -4.21 4.00 -0.94
C LEU A 934 -3.86 2.60 -0.45
N ILE A 935 -4.70 1.60 -0.70
CA ILE A 935 -4.51 0.22 -0.23
C ILE A 935 -3.67 -0.65 -1.18
N GLY A 936 -3.36 -0.18 -2.39
CA GLY A 936 -2.71 -0.96 -3.45
C GLY A 936 -3.48 -2.23 -3.81
N CYS A 937 -2.82 -3.39 -3.90
CA CYS A 937 -3.46 -4.66 -4.29
C CYS A 937 -4.39 -5.30 -3.25
N GLY A 938 -4.47 -4.77 -2.02
CA GLY A 938 -5.34 -5.30 -0.96
C GLY A 938 -5.00 -6.68 -0.38
N LYS A 939 -4.05 -7.45 -0.97
CA LYS A 939 -3.66 -8.77 -0.45
C LYS A 939 -2.98 -8.67 0.92
N GLN A 940 -3.18 -9.69 1.76
CA GLN A 940 -2.56 -9.82 3.08
C GLN A 940 -1.67 -11.06 3.17
N CYS A 941 -0.56 -10.96 3.91
CA CYS A 941 0.39 -12.03 4.13
C CYS A 941 -0.35 -13.29 4.65
N PRO A 942 -0.11 -14.47 4.07
CA PRO A 942 -0.87 -15.68 4.40
C PRO A 942 -0.75 -16.08 5.86
N PHE A 943 0.36 -15.73 6.52
CA PHE A 943 0.67 -16.14 7.88
C PHE A 943 0.25 -15.13 8.97
N CYS A 944 0.63 -13.86 8.85
CA CYS A 944 0.34 -12.84 9.89
C CYS A 944 -0.76 -11.86 9.49
N LYS A 945 -1.28 -11.94 8.27
CA LYS A 945 -2.29 -11.02 7.71
C LYS A 945 -1.81 -9.56 7.58
N ALA A 946 -0.50 -9.29 7.60
CA ALA A 946 0.03 -7.97 7.29
C ALA A 946 -0.34 -7.59 5.84
N PRO A 947 -0.80 -6.35 5.55
CA PRO A 947 -1.10 -5.95 4.17
C PRO A 947 0.17 -5.98 3.31
N CYS A 948 0.01 -6.21 2.01
CA CYS A 948 1.07 -6.03 1.03
C CYS A 948 1.58 -4.56 1.08
N ASP A 949 2.77 -4.27 0.60
CA ASP A 949 3.32 -2.90 0.50
C ASP A 949 3.73 -2.52 -0.93
N ALA A 950 3.68 -3.45 -1.89
CA ALA A 950 4.01 -3.16 -3.27
C ALA A 950 3.11 -2.05 -3.86
N GLY A 951 3.72 -1.16 -4.63
CA GLY A 951 3.03 -0.10 -5.38
C GLY A 951 2.34 -0.64 -6.63
N GLY A 952 1.21 -0.03 -7.00
CA GLY A 952 0.35 -0.51 -8.09
C GLY A 952 -0.62 -1.62 -7.65
N THR A 953 -1.69 -1.83 -8.42
CA THR A 953 -2.71 -2.85 -8.12
C THR A 953 -2.37 -4.23 -8.69
N ASN A 954 -1.50 -4.29 -9.70
CA ASN A 954 -1.22 -5.52 -10.46
C ASN A 954 0.30 -5.77 -10.53
N HIS A 955 0.82 -6.52 -9.56
CA HIS A 955 2.23 -6.88 -9.44
C HIS A 955 2.38 -8.39 -9.21
N GLU A 956 3.47 -8.97 -9.71
CA GLU A 956 3.67 -10.43 -9.72
C GLU A 956 4.00 -11.01 -8.34
N GLU A 957 4.83 -10.30 -7.55
CA GLU A 957 5.20 -10.72 -6.19
C GLU A 957 4.62 -9.76 -5.12
N HIS A 958 3.98 -10.33 -4.10
CA HIS A 958 3.42 -9.66 -2.92
C HIS A 958 4.44 -9.66 -1.79
N GLN A 959 4.64 -8.52 -1.12
CA GLN A 959 5.60 -8.38 -0.03
C GLN A 959 5.05 -7.46 1.05
N ALA A 960 5.48 -7.66 2.29
CA ALA A 960 5.17 -6.77 3.41
C ALA A 960 6.45 -6.45 4.17
N SER A 961 6.58 -5.20 4.57
CA SER A 961 7.73 -4.61 5.25
C SER A 961 7.69 -4.84 6.75
N LEU A 962 6.47 -4.82 7.30
CA LEU A 962 6.22 -4.94 8.74
C LEU A 962 5.34 -6.15 9.01
N HIS A 963 5.99 -7.27 9.30
CA HIS A 963 5.31 -8.46 9.79
C HIS A 963 5.02 -8.35 11.29
N ARG A 964 4.02 -9.10 11.74
CA ARG A 964 3.56 -9.16 13.13
C ARG A 964 3.50 -10.61 13.63
N PRO A 965 3.43 -10.85 14.95
CA PRO A 965 3.31 -12.19 15.49
C PRO A 965 2.19 -12.98 14.82
N ILE A 966 2.47 -14.19 14.33
CA ILE A 966 1.51 -15.00 13.58
C ILE A 966 0.30 -15.42 14.44
N GLY A 967 0.43 -15.40 15.77
CA GLY A 967 -0.68 -15.57 16.70
C GLY A 967 -1.75 -14.50 16.58
N LEU A 968 -1.38 -13.25 16.21
CA LEU A 968 -2.34 -12.21 15.88
C LEU A 968 -3.12 -12.55 14.60
N GLY A 969 -2.44 -13.21 13.65
CA GLY A 969 -3.02 -13.79 12.43
C GLY A 969 -3.77 -15.12 12.64
N ARG A 970 -4.16 -15.44 13.88
CA ARG A 970 -4.89 -16.65 14.32
C ARG A 970 -4.08 -17.94 14.40
N TYR A 971 -2.77 -17.93 14.16
CA TYR A 971 -1.97 -19.14 14.28
C TYR A 971 -1.80 -19.60 15.73
N ARG A 972 -1.96 -20.90 15.96
CA ARG A 972 -1.68 -21.54 17.25
C ARG A 972 -0.94 -22.85 17.07
N TRP A 973 -0.11 -23.18 18.06
CA TRP A 973 0.63 -24.44 18.09
C TRP A 973 -0.32 -25.63 18.20
N PHE A 974 -0.23 -26.57 17.27
CA PHE A 974 -1.10 -27.76 17.21
C PHE A 974 -1.12 -28.53 18.54
N MET A 975 0.04 -28.78 19.13
CA MET A 975 0.17 -29.60 20.36
C MET A 975 -0.31 -28.90 21.62
N THR A 976 -0.09 -27.58 21.74
CA THR A 976 -0.35 -26.84 22.99
C THR A 976 -1.63 -26.02 22.93
N GLY A 977 -2.15 -25.75 21.73
CA GLY A 977 -3.25 -24.83 21.46
C GLY A 977 -2.93 -23.35 21.74
N LYS A 978 -1.67 -23.01 22.05
CA LYS A 978 -1.26 -21.64 22.40
C LYS A 978 -1.02 -20.80 21.15
N LEU A 979 -1.40 -19.53 21.19
CA LEU A 979 -1.03 -18.55 20.16
C LEU A 979 0.50 -18.42 20.07
N SER A 980 1.03 -18.23 18.86
CA SER A 980 2.47 -18.05 18.65
C SER A 980 2.89 -16.58 18.65
N THR A 981 4.04 -16.31 19.28
CA THR A 981 4.71 -15.00 19.26
C THR A 981 5.66 -14.83 18.07
N ASP A 982 5.90 -15.89 17.31
CA ASP A 982 6.85 -15.90 16.20
C ASP A 982 6.37 -15.04 15.03
N ILE A 983 7.30 -14.52 14.22
CA ILE A 983 6.99 -13.69 13.05
C ILE A 983 7.32 -14.43 11.73
N CYS A 984 6.59 -14.12 10.67
CA CYS A 984 6.74 -14.81 9.37
C CYS A 984 8.18 -14.77 8.85
N SER A 985 8.81 -13.59 8.91
CA SER A 985 10.17 -13.35 8.43
C SER A 985 11.22 -14.20 9.17
N SER A 986 10.99 -14.53 10.44
CA SER A 986 11.84 -15.45 11.20
C SER A 986 11.59 -16.92 10.84
N LEU A 987 10.32 -17.27 10.59
CA LEU A 987 9.91 -18.64 10.36
C LEU A 987 10.34 -19.15 9.00
N VAL A 988 10.35 -18.29 7.96
CA VAL A 988 10.77 -18.68 6.60
C VAL A 988 12.23 -19.13 6.51
N ASN A 989 13.08 -18.79 7.48
CA ASN A 989 14.45 -19.35 7.58
C ASN A 989 14.57 -20.55 8.52
N SER A 990 13.48 -20.94 9.17
CA SER A 990 13.48 -22.02 10.16
C SER A 990 13.09 -23.37 9.55
N ASN A 991 13.43 -24.46 10.25
CA ASN A 991 12.90 -25.80 9.97
C ASN A 991 11.54 -26.04 10.62
N VAL A 992 10.88 -24.99 11.13
CA VAL A 992 9.51 -25.09 11.66
C VAL A 992 8.57 -25.37 10.50
N ASN A 993 7.54 -26.17 10.76
CA ASN A 993 6.52 -26.47 9.78
C ASN A 993 5.27 -25.63 10.03
N PHE A 994 4.70 -25.08 8.96
CA PHE A 994 3.31 -24.62 8.95
C PHE A 994 2.41 -25.70 8.36
N SER A 995 1.11 -25.50 8.52
CA SER A 995 0.10 -26.29 7.83
C SER A 995 -0.80 -25.36 7.03
N CYS A 996 -1.27 -25.85 5.88
CA CYS A 996 -2.22 -25.16 5.01
C CYS A 996 -3.24 -26.17 4.45
N ASP A 997 -4.34 -25.68 3.89
CA ASP A 997 -5.46 -26.51 3.44
C ASP A 997 -5.10 -27.51 2.32
N LYS A 998 -4.00 -27.26 1.60
CA LYS A 998 -3.53 -28.08 0.48
C LYS A 998 -2.71 -29.31 0.94
N THR A 999 -2.09 -29.28 2.13
CA THR A 999 -1.09 -30.30 2.54
C THR A 999 -0.80 -30.35 4.06
N LEU A 1000 -0.30 -31.48 4.57
CA LEU A 1000 -0.21 -31.79 6.01
C LEU A 1000 0.72 -30.87 6.82
N PHE A 1001 2.00 -30.80 6.46
CA PHE A 1001 3.01 -29.98 7.13
C PHE A 1001 4.08 -29.60 6.11
N HIS A 1002 4.30 -28.30 5.95
CA HIS A 1002 5.31 -27.75 5.06
C HIS A 1002 6.33 -26.96 5.85
N PRO A 1003 7.63 -27.16 5.61
CA PRO A 1003 8.64 -26.28 6.15
C PRO A 1003 8.36 -24.84 5.72
N TYR A 1004 8.43 -23.89 6.66
CA TYR A 1004 8.26 -22.48 6.33
C TYR A 1004 9.28 -22.00 5.28
N LYS A 1005 10.48 -22.56 5.22
CA LYS A 1005 11.45 -22.33 4.13
C LYS A 1005 10.99 -22.71 2.72
N CYS A 1006 10.01 -23.59 2.61
CA CYS A 1006 9.42 -24.04 1.35
C CYS A 1006 8.05 -23.38 1.10
N TYR A 1007 7.73 -22.28 1.79
CA TYR A 1007 6.39 -21.67 1.70
C TYR A 1007 5.98 -21.28 0.28
N ARG A 1008 6.93 -20.92 -0.58
CA ARG A 1008 6.71 -20.57 -1.99
C ARG A 1008 6.12 -21.70 -2.84
N GLU A 1009 6.22 -22.96 -2.41
CA GLU A 1009 5.52 -24.08 -3.06
C GLU A 1009 4.00 -23.97 -2.92
N ILE A 1010 3.53 -23.30 -1.86
CA ILE A 1010 2.11 -23.12 -1.54
C ILE A 1010 1.65 -21.70 -1.91
N PHE A 1011 2.48 -20.70 -1.61
CA PHE A 1011 2.22 -19.28 -1.85
C PHE A 1011 3.31 -18.71 -2.76
N PRO A 1012 3.33 -19.08 -4.06
CA PRO A 1012 4.40 -18.70 -4.99
C PRO A 1012 4.46 -17.20 -5.28
N ASP A 1013 3.33 -16.52 -5.11
CA ASP A 1013 3.16 -15.09 -5.33
C ASP A 1013 3.59 -14.24 -4.13
N TRP A 1014 3.99 -14.82 -2.99
CA TRP A 1014 4.47 -14.06 -1.84
C TRP A 1014 6.00 -14.11 -1.69
N LYS A 1015 6.63 -12.93 -1.56
CA LYS A 1015 8.01 -12.74 -1.12
C LYS A 1015 8.02 -12.25 0.33
N ILE A 1016 8.35 -13.16 1.25
CA ILE A 1016 8.59 -12.82 2.65
C ILE A 1016 10.10 -12.78 2.82
N VAL A 1017 10.64 -11.57 2.93
CA VAL A 1017 12.07 -11.36 3.18
C VAL A 1017 12.36 -11.83 4.59
N SER A 1018 13.47 -12.57 4.72
CA SER A 1018 13.84 -13.14 5.99
C SER A 1018 14.38 -12.07 6.94
N ASP A 1019 13.96 -12.12 8.20
CA ASP A 1019 14.40 -11.18 9.22
C ASP A 1019 15.25 -11.96 10.23
N VAL A 1020 16.55 -11.66 10.25
CA VAL A 1020 17.55 -12.31 11.11
C VAL A 1020 17.44 -11.88 12.58
N SER A 1021 16.72 -10.80 12.89
CA SER A 1021 16.48 -10.34 14.27
C SER A 1021 15.59 -11.32 15.06
N LEU A 1022 14.80 -12.16 14.36
CA LEU A 1022 13.86 -13.13 14.92
C LEU A 1022 12.77 -12.52 15.83
N GLU A 1023 12.61 -11.18 15.89
CA GLU A 1023 11.72 -10.52 16.83
C GLU A 1023 10.71 -9.56 16.17
N ALA A 1024 9.48 -9.52 16.70
CA ALA A 1024 8.48 -8.55 16.29
C ALA A 1024 8.86 -7.11 16.70
N SER A 1025 8.31 -6.10 16.03
CA SER A 1025 8.46 -4.70 16.47
C SER A 1025 7.89 -4.48 17.87
N ASP A 1026 8.46 -3.54 18.63
CA ASP A 1026 7.99 -3.25 20.00
C ASP A 1026 6.52 -2.84 20.04
N TYR A 1027 6.03 -2.23 18.96
CA TYR A 1027 4.60 -2.02 18.73
C TYR A 1027 3.79 -3.32 18.84
N TRP A 1028 4.11 -4.33 18.02
CA TRP A 1028 3.35 -5.58 18.00
C TRP A 1028 3.61 -6.44 19.24
N LYS A 1029 4.81 -6.37 19.83
CA LYS A 1029 5.12 -6.98 21.13
C LYS A 1029 4.22 -6.41 22.24
N TYR A 1030 4.04 -5.08 22.27
CA TYR A 1030 3.14 -4.40 23.20
C TYR A 1030 1.69 -4.83 23.00
N VAL A 1031 1.19 -4.84 21.76
CA VAL A 1031 -0.19 -5.24 21.43
C VAL A 1031 -0.45 -6.70 21.83
N MET A 1032 0.45 -7.62 21.44
CA MET A 1032 0.34 -9.04 21.77
C MET A 1032 0.35 -9.27 23.29
N THR A 1033 1.19 -8.52 24.02
CA THR A 1033 1.28 -8.62 25.49
C THR A 1033 0.01 -8.08 26.17
N LYS A 1034 -0.47 -6.92 25.74
CA LYS A 1034 -1.63 -6.23 26.33
C LYS A 1034 -2.93 -7.00 26.12
N PHE A 1035 -3.10 -7.63 24.96
CA PHE A 1035 -4.36 -8.28 24.57
C PHE A 1035 -4.27 -9.81 24.48
N ASN A 1036 -3.20 -10.44 24.97
CA ASN A 1036 -2.93 -11.86 24.84
C ASN A 1036 -4.15 -12.76 25.17
N ASP A 1037 -4.74 -12.58 26.35
CA ASP A 1037 -5.87 -13.40 26.81
C ASP A 1037 -7.14 -13.13 26.01
N ARG A 1038 -7.32 -11.89 25.53
CA ARG A 1038 -8.48 -11.51 24.71
C ARG A 1038 -8.40 -12.10 23.31
N PHE A 1039 -7.22 -12.04 22.67
CA PHE A 1039 -6.97 -12.73 21.39
C PHE A 1039 -7.14 -14.23 21.53
N ALA A 1040 -6.63 -14.83 22.62
CA ALA A 1040 -6.80 -16.25 22.87
C ALA A 1040 -8.27 -16.65 22.97
N LYS A 1041 -9.08 -15.86 23.70
CA LYS A 1041 -10.53 -16.08 23.79
C LYS A 1041 -11.24 -15.93 22.45
N GLU A 1042 -10.95 -14.87 21.70
CA GLU A 1042 -11.54 -14.60 20.39
C GLU A 1042 -11.24 -15.71 19.37
N TYR A 1043 -10.01 -16.23 19.39
CA TYR A 1043 -9.57 -17.26 18.45
C TYR A 1043 -9.76 -18.70 18.96
N ASN A 1044 -10.49 -18.88 20.07
CA ASN A 1044 -10.69 -20.17 20.75
C ASN A 1044 -9.35 -20.93 20.96
N ALA A 1045 -8.33 -20.20 21.41
CA ALA A 1045 -6.97 -20.65 21.62
C ALA A 1045 -6.56 -20.45 23.09
N LYS A 1046 -5.39 -20.97 23.47
CA LYS A 1046 -4.76 -20.66 24.75
C LYS A 1046 -3.86 -19.42 24.60
N PRO A 1047 -3.70 -18.60 25.67
CA PRO A 1047 -2.80 -17.46 25.65
C PRO A 1047 -1.39 -17.84 25.23
N ALA A 1048 -0.74 -16.98 24.45
CA ALA A 1048 0.65 -17.12 24.10
C ALA A 1048 1.55 -17.05 25.33
N LYS A 1049 2.71 -17.70 25.27
CA LYS A 1049 3.74 -17.58 26.30
C LYS A 1049 4.57 -16.32 26.03
N ILE A 1050 4.09 -15.19 26.54
CA ILE A 1050 4.76 -13.88 26.35
C ILE A 1050 6.14 -13.87 27.05
N PRO A 1051 7.24 -13.57 26.33
CA PRO A 1051 8.55 -13.36 26.92
C PRO A 1051 8.52 -12.28 28.00
N LYS A 1052 9.32 -12.43 29.08
CA LYS A 1052 9.32 -11.45 30.19
C LYS A 1052 9.66 -10.04 29.71
N VAL A 1053 10.62 -9.91 28.79
CA VAL A 1053 11.09 -8.64 28.23
C VAL A 1053 9.96 -7.85 27.54
N TRP A 1054 8.99 -8.55 26.92
CA TRP A 1054 7.87 -7.88 26.26
C TRP A 1054 6.92 -7.20 27.25
N LYS A 1055 6.87 -7.68 28.49
CA LYS A 1055 6.02 -7.11 29.55
C LYS A 1055 6.53 -5.76 30.06
N ASP A 1056 7.81 -5.47 29.82
CA ASP A 1056 8.44 -4.22 30.24
C ASP A 1056 8.30 -3.11 29.19
N ILE A 1057 7.81 -3.43 27.98
CA ILE A 1057 7.60 -2.48 26.89
C ILE A 1057 6.44 -1.53 27.26
N LYS A 1058 6.76 -0.23 27.28
CA LYS A 1058 5.79 0.84 27.57
C LYS A 1058 5.12 1.33 26.30
N LEU A 1059 3.95 1.96 26.46
CA LEU A 1059 3.19 2.58 25.36
C LEU A 1059 4.06 3.54 24.53
N LYS A 1060 4.89 4.36 25.19
CA LYS A 1060 5.78 5.31 24.50
C LYS A 1060 6.83 4.61 23.63
N GLN A 1061 7.37 3.47 24.08
CA GLN A 1061 8.33 2.68 23.29
C GLN A 1061 7.64 2.03 22.08
N ALA A 1062 6.38 1.58 22.24
CA ALA A 1062 5.57 1.09 21.13
C ALA A 1062 5.31 2.18 20.08
N GLU A 1063 5.07 3.43 20.50
CA GLU A 1063 4.89 4.57 19.62
C GLU A 1063 6.19 4.97 18.89
N GLU A 1064 7.31 5.06 19.63
CA GLU A 1064 8.63 5.32 19.06
C GLU A 1064 9.03 4.23 18.05
N SER A 1065 8.74 2.96 18.33
CA SER A 1065 8.95 1.86 17.39
C SER A 1065 8.13 1.99 16.12
N LEU A 1066 6.87 2.45 16.22
CA LEU A 1066 6.02 2.71 15.06
C LEU A 1066 6.59 3.84 14.20
N LYS A 1067 7.03 4.92 14.84
CA LYS A 1067 7.69 6.06 14.18
C LYS A 1067 8.93 5.65 13.40
N VAL A 1068 9.80 4.83 14.00
CA VAL A 1068 10.99 4.26 13.34
C VAL A 1068 10.60 3.40 12.14
N SER A 1069 9.60 2.52 12.32
CA SER A 1069 9.13 1.59 11.27
C SER A 1069 8.55 2.28 10.03
N PHE A 1070 8.02 3.49 10.17
CA PHE A 1070 7.43 4.29 9.07
C PHE A 1070 8.21 5.58 8.76
N PHE A 1071 9.41 5.75 9.32
CA PHE A 1071 10.27 6.94 9.15
C PHE A 1071 9.64 8.27 9.57
N ILE A 1072 8.78 8.31 10.59
CA ILE A 1072 8.10 9.52 11.01
C ILE A 1072 8.76 10.06 12.29
N LYS A 1073 9.05 11.37 12.32
CA LYS A 1073 9.70 12.03 13.48
C LYS A 1073 8.77 12.10 14.70
#